data_AF-A0A4Q6GWI3-F1
#
_entry.id   AF-A0A4Q6GWI3-F1
#
_cell.length_a   1.000
_cell.length_b   1.000
_cell.length_c   1.000
_cell.angle_alpha   90.00
_cell.angle_beta   90.00
_cell.angle_gamma   90.00
#
_symmetry.space_group_name_H-M   'P 1'
#
loop_
_entity.id
_entity.type
_entity.pdbx_description
1 polymer ?
#
loop_
_entity_poly.entity_id
_entity_poly.type
_entity_poly.pdbx_seq_one_letter_code
_entity_poly.pdbx_strand_id
1 'polypeptide(L)'
;MTTTNTLSPAPTSREQLWALLAEAAEIEHHLMCCYLYAAFSLKEGVDEDVSESELEAIQRWRNEITAVAIEEMSHLATVCNILSSLGAPAHLAHQNFPVAPGYHPAGVVVKLTPFNPQTLAHFIYLERPENAAIADGQGFEPARQYLRDNRMDRLMSVATNYETVGELYHTISRGLTELAAQMGEQRLFVGNPAHQLSADTGRLPDLKVVRCLKTAIEAIDTVVRQGEGADAGEARSHYQRFLAVQQEYESILQARPAFRPARMSAHNPVMRRPPTPEGKLWITLEPASSLLDLGNALYNHCLRCLSLAYAGVDADAQRTLVQTSIELMHLLGPIACRLGTLPANPELPEATAGVSFATLRSSAALSCDVTSLALLVERLDDMRERCDQLSTNYDTLQALLQPTRDGLERLSRRLSQVANPEKRLGTTSAAVTQAIAVVEAPPDAAIESASTTATVGPPVPEDLGGGFELIRGKDIDLVYSGTRCIHARHCVLGLPNVFKANVVGPWIEPDAATTEELVTVAHMCPSGAIQYRRHDGGAEEAAPPVNLVQLRENGPLGIRADIRLDGEAIGMRAVLCRCGASRRKPFCDGSHNDIHFKASGEPDTMESAALASRGGPLSIEPETNGPLAITGNLELCCGTGRTINRVTSTRLCRCGGSSNKPYCDNTHRTNGFRS
;
A
#
# COMPACT_ATOMS: atom_id res chain seq x y z
N MET A 1 -23.00 19.52 29.89
CA MET A 1 -22.38 18.44 30.66
C MET A 1 -20.91 18.80 30.79
N THR A 2 -20.44 19.01 32.02
CA THR A 2 -19.05 19.33 32.35
C THR A 2 -18.15 18.16 31.96
N THR A 3 -17.46 18.27 30.82
CA THR A 3 -16.42 17.34 30.39
C THR A 3 -15.21 17.54 31.30
N THR A 4 -15.06 16.65 32.28
CA THR A 4 -13.76 16.42 32.90
C THR A 4 -12.78 16.08 31.79
N ASN A 5 -11.75 16.91 31.63
CA ASN A 5 -10.65 16.75 30.67
C ASN A 5 -9.85 15.50 31.03
N THR A 6 -10.37 14.32 30.68
CA THR A 6 -9.63 13.07 30.76
C THR A 6 -8.73 13.02 29.54
N LEU A 7 -7.44 13.32 29.74
CA LEU A 7 -6.39 13.13 28.74
C LEU A 7 -6.63 11.81 27.99
N SER A 8 -6.53 11.85 26.65
CA SER A 8 -6.52 10.65 25.82
C SER A 8 -5.54 9.63 26.42
N PRO A 9 -5.87 8.34 26.53
CA PRO A 9 -4.99 7.37 27.18
C PRO A 9 -3.72 7.14 26.35
N ALA A 10 -2.58 6.98 27.02
CA ALA A 10 -1.30 6.71 26.36
C ALA A 10 -1.23 5.28 25.80
N PRO A 11 -0.44 5.06 24.73
CA PRO A 11 -0.18 3.72 24.23
C PRO A 11 0.54 2.89 25.30
N THR A 12 0.03 1.69 25.55
CA THR A 12 0.54 0.75 26.57
C THR A 12 1.46 -0.31 25.98
N SER A 13 1.63 -0.33 24.65
CA SER A 13 2.50 -1.26 23.95
C SER A 13 3.26 -0.59 22.80
N ARG A 14 4.35 -1.23 22.37
CA ARG A 14 5.15 -0.76 21.24
C ARG A 14 4.37 -0.69 19.94
N GLU A 15 3.48 -1.65 19.68
CA GLU A 15 2.65 -1.68 18.49
C GLU A 15 1.70 -0.49 18.42
N GLN A 16 1.07 -0.12 19.56
CA GLN A 16 0.22 1.06 19.65
C GLN A 16 1.02 2.35 19.46
N LEU A 17 2.23 2.43 20.04
CA LEU A 17 3.11 3.58 19.84
C LEU A 17 3.55 3.72 18.37
N TRP A 18 3.89 2.61 17.71
CA TRP A 18 4.20 2.59 16.28
C TRP A 18 3.00 3.02 15.42
N ALA A 19 1.80 2.57 15.77
CA ALA A 19 0.59 2.97 15.05
C ALA A 19 0.33 4.49 15.14
N LEU A 20 0.47 5.08 16.34
CA LEU A 20 0.34 6.54 16.51
C LEU A 20 1.42 7.32 15.77
N LEU A 21 2.67 6.83 15.77
CA LEU A 21 3.75 7.44 15.00
C LEU A 21 3.56 7.30 13.49
N ALA A 22 3.02 6.18 13.02
CA ALA A 22 2.66 6.01 11.61
C ALA A 22 1.55 6.98 11.21
N GLU A 23 0.54 7.17 12.06
CA GLU A 23 -0.51 8.17 11.84
C GLU A 23 0.05 9.61 11.85
N ALA A 24 0.95 9.93 12.77
CA ALA A 24 1.64 11.23 12.78
C ALA A 24 2.41 11.46 11.48
N ALA A 25 3.17 10.46 11.01
CA ALA A 25 3.87 10.55 9.72
C ALA A 25 2.90 10.73 8.54
N GLU A 26 1.73 10.09 8.56
CA GLU A 26 0.70 10.30 7.54
C GLU A 26 0.15 11.73 7.57
N ILE A 27 -0.13 12.27 8.75
CA ILE A 27 -0.59 13.66 8.92
C ILE A 27 0.44 14.64 8.35
N GLU A 28 1.71 14.59 8.77
CA GLU A 28 2.72 15.56 8.29
C GLU A 28 2.89 15.48 6.77
N HIS A 29 2.85 14.26 6.22
CA HIS A 29 2.92 14.05 4.78
C HIS A 29 1.70 14.63 4.06
N HIS A 30 0.50 14.38 4.59
CA HIS A 30 -0.74 14.88 4.04
C HIS A 30 -0.82 16.41 4.06
N LEU A 31 -0.46 17.03 5.17
CA LEU A 31 -0.45 18.48 5.34
C LEU A 31 0.55 19.14 4.38
N MET A 32 1.78 18.62 4.30
CA MET A 32 2.77 19.05 3.31
C MET A 32 2.19 19.07 1.89
N CYS A 33 1.55 17.97 1.46
CA CYS A 33 0.97 17.87 0.11
C CYS A 33 -0.18 18.88 -0.10
N CYS A 34 -1.04 19.08 0.90
CA CYS A 34 -2.11 20.08 0.85
C CYS A 34 -1.55 21.51 0.71
N TYR A 35 -0.51 21.85 1.47
CA TYR A 35 0.15 23.15 1.43
C TYR A 35 0.83 23.40 0.09
N LEU A 36 1.58 22.42 -0.42
CA LEU A 36 2.19 22.49 -1.75
C LEU A 36 1.14 22.66 -2.85
N TYR A 37 0.04 21.89 -2.80
CA TYR A 37 -1.03 21.99 -3.79
C TYR A 37 -1.64 23.41 -3.84
N ALA A 38 -1.93 24.00 -2.67
CA ALA A 38 -2.42 25.36 -2.57
C ALA A 38 -1.37 26.36 -3.11
N ALA A 39 -0.09 26.22 -2.74
CA ALA A 39 0.98 27.08 -3.23
C ALA A 39 1.14 27.02 -4.76
N PHE A 40 1.01 25.84 -5.37
CA PHE A 40 1.09 25.65 -6.82
C PHE A 40 -0.11 26.22 -7.58
N SER A 41 -1.25 26.44 -6.90
CA SER A 41 -2.43 27.05 -7.51
C SER A 41 -2.36 28.59 -7.59
N LEU A 42 -1.47 29.23 -6.83
CA LEU A 42 -1.31 30.68 -6.82
C LEU A 42 -0.85 31.21 -8.19
N LYS A 43 -1.41 32.33 -8.63
CA LYS A 43 -1.09 33.00 -9.91
C LYS A 43 0.35 33.51 -9.94
N GLU A 44 0.97 33.51 -11.11
CA GLU A 44 2.40 33.80 -11.31
C GLU A 44 2.65 35.05 -12.15
N GLY A 45 1.66 35.56 -12.87
CA GLY A 45 1.79 36.73 -13.74
C GLY A 45 0.65 37.73 -13.62
N VAL A 46 0.93 38.99 -13.97
CA VAL A 46 -0.05 40.09 -14.01
C VAL A 46 -1.10 39.92 -15.11
N ASP A 47 -0.79 39.10 -16.12
CA ASP A 47 -1.70 38.66 -17.16
C ASP A 47 -2.84 37.76 -16.63
N GLU A 48 -2.75 37.31 -15.38
CA GLU A 48 -3.77 36.50 -14.71
C GLU A 48 -4.77 37.34 -13.89
N ASP A 49 -5.08 38.58 -14.30
CA ASP A 49 -6.00 39.50 -13.61
C ASP A 49 -5.58 39.87 -12.17
N VAL A 50 -4.28 40.15 -11.99
CA VAL A 50 -3.70 40.68 -10.74
C VAL A 50 -2.78 41.86 -11.06
N SER A 51 -2.79 42.89 -10.22
CA SER A 51 -1.85 44.01 -10.27
C SER A 51 -0.46 43.59 -9.79
N GLU A 52 0.55 44.42 -10.06
CA GLU A 52 1.93 44.17 -9.59
C GLU A 52 2.00 44.04 -8.06
N SER A 53 1.33 44.92 -7.31
CA SER A 53 1.29 44.85 -5.85
C SER A 53 0.57 43.62 -5.31
N GLU A 54 -0.51 43.19 -5.99
CA GLU A 54 -1.21 41.95 -5.63
C GLU A 54 -0.34 40.72 -5.94
N LEU A 55 0.40 40.73 -7.05
CA LEU A 55 1.33 39.67 -7.42
C LEU A 55 2.49 39.56 -6.42
N GLU A 56 3.03 40.68 -5.93
CA GLU A 56 4.04 40.69 -4.88
C GLU A 56 3.51 40.06 -3.58
N ALA A 57 2.27 40.35 -3.20
CA ALA A 57 1.61 39.72 -2.05
C ALA A 57 1.45 38.21 -2.26
N ILE A 58 0.96 37.78 -3.44
CA ILE A 58 0.83 36.38 -3.82
C ILE A 58 2.17 35.65 -3.74
N GLN A 59 3.27 36.28 -4.18
CA GLN A 59 4.62 35.70 -4.11
C GLN A 59 5.09 35.55 -2.66
N ARG A 60 4.84 36.54 -1.79
CA ARG A 60 5.11 36.41 -0.34
C ARG A 60 4.33 35.24 0.25
N TRP A 61 3.03 35.12 -0.03
CA TRP A 61 2.21 34.03 0.48
C TRP A 61 2.69 32.66 -0.03
N ARG A 62 3.04 32.55 -1.32
CA ARG A 62 3.62 31.33 -1.89
C ARG A 62 4.88 30.92 -1.14
N ASN A 63 5.78 31.86 -0.88
CA ASN A 63 7.03 31.60 -0.17
C ASN A 63 6.76 31.13 1.26
N GLU A 64 5.83 31.78 1.96
CA GLU A 64 5.44 31.37 3.31
C GLU A 64 4.86 29.95 3.35
N ILE A 65 3.85 29.66 2.52
CA ILE A 65 3.20 28.34 2.47
C ILE A 65 4.20 27.24 2.06
N THR A 66 5.08 27.54 1.10
CA THR A 66 6.12 26.58 0.67
C THR A 66 7.14 26.32 1.78
N ALA A 67 7.55 27.36 2.52
CA ALA A 67 8.46 27.20 3.64
C ALA A 67 7.81 26.40 4.79
N VAL A 68 6.52 26.58 5.07
CA VAL A 68 5.78 25.69 6.01
C VAL A 68 5.81 24.25 5.50
N ALA A 69 5.52 24.01 4.21
CA ALA A 69 5.57 22.65 3.66
C ALA A 69 6.97 22.00 3.75
N ILE A 70 8.05 22.79 3.72
CA ILE A 70 9.43 22.29 3.93
C ILE A 70 9.68 21.96 5.41
N GLU A 71 9.09 22.73 6.34
CA GLU A 71 9.10 22.40 7.77
C GLU A 71 8.35 21.07 8.01
N GLU A 72 7.22 20.83 7.34
CA GLU A 72 6.52 19.53 7.39
C GLU A 72 7.36 18.35 6.86
N MET A 73 8.21 18.57 5.85
CA MET A 73 9.19 17.53 5.42
C MET A 73 10.15 17.17 6.55
N SER A 74 10.52 18.16 7.37
CA SER A 74 11.39 17.96 8.53
C SER A 74 10.66 17.28 9.68
N HIS A 75 9.37 17.57 9.87
CA HIS A 75 8.51 16.87 10.83
C HIS A 75 8.37 15.39 10.45
N LEU A 76 8.03 15.10 9.19
CA LEU A 76 7.95 13.73 8.66
C LEU A 76 9.27 12.97 8.86
N ALA A 77 10.41 13.60 8.55
CA ALA A 77 11.72 13.00 8.77
C ALA A 77 12.00 12.75 10.26
N THR A 78 11.56 13.66 11.14
CA THR A 78 11.67 13.51 12.59
C THR A 78 10.86 12.32 13.10
N VAL A 79 9.60 12.17 12.68
CA VAL A 79 8.76 11.02 13.03
C VAL A 79 9.37 9.71 12.52
N CYS A 80 9.91 9.71 11.30
CA CYS A 80 10.61 8.55 10.75
C CYS A 80 11.88 8.19 11.55
N ASN A 81 12.62 9.17 12.06
CA ASN A 81 13.76 8.94 12.95
C ASN A 81 13.31 8.34 14.29
N ILE A 82 12.19 8.81 14.86
CA ILE A 82 11.62 8.24 16.09
C ILE A 82 11.20 6.78 15.84
N LEU A 83 10.42 6.49 14.80
CA LEU A 83 10.05 5.12 14.40
C LEU A 83 11.29 4.21 14.27
N SER A 84 12.28 4.69 13.52
CA SER A 84 13.53 3.96 13.28
C SER A 84 14.31 3.71 14.55
N SER A 85 14.34 4.66 15.49
CA SER A 85 14.99 4.50 16.80
C SER A 85 14.29 3.45 17.69
N LEU A 86 12.99 3.22 17.50
CA LEU A 86 12.19 2.21 18.20
C LEU A 86 12.24 0.83 17.52
N GLY A 87 12.92 0.72 16.37
CA GLY A 87 13.05 -0.50 15.59
C GLY A 87 11.96 -0.74 14.55
N ALA A 88 11.09 0.25 14.27
CA ALA A 88 10.15 0.21 13.15
C ALA A 88 10.78 0.85 11.90
N PRO A 89 10.39 0.45 10.67
CA PRO A 89 10.81 1.16 9.47
C PRO A 89 10.22 2.58 9.41
N ALA A 90 10.88 3.47 8.67
CA ALA A 90 10.30 4.77 8.32
C ALA A 90 8.96 4.60 7.58
N HIS A 91 8.00 5.47 7.89
CA HIS A 91 6.66 5.44 7.31
C HIS A 91 6.46 6.61 6.35
N LEU A 92 6.59 6.35 5.05
CA LEU A 92 6.43 7.36 3.99
C LEU A 92 5.18 7.10 3.13
N ALA A 93 4.44 6.03 3.41
CA ALA A 93 3.20 5.71 2.72
C ALA A 93 2.07 6.59 3.25
N HIS A 94 1.17 7.00 2.37
CA HIS A 94 -0.05 7.71 2.76
C HIS A 94 -1.21 7.37 1.82
N GLN A 95 -2.44 7.58 2.29
CA GLN A 95 -3.65 7.42 1.48
C GLN A 95 -3.73 8.48 0.37
N ASN A 96 -4.31 8.11 -0.78
CA ASN A 96 -4.61 9.05 -1.86
C ASN A 96 -5.69 10.06 -1.45
N PHE A 97 -5.61 11.26 -2.01
CA PHE A 97 -6.56 12.34 -1.75
C PHE A 97 -7.89 12.17 -2.54
N PRO A 98 -9.03 12.61 -1.98
CA PRO A 98 -9.21 12.99 -0.59
C PRO A 98 -9.10 11.75 0.32
N VAL A 99 -8.54 11.93 1.51
CA VAL A 99 -8.41 10.83 2.47
C VAL A 99 -9.80 10.39 2.94
N ALA A 100 -10.03 9.08 2.95
CA ALA A 100 -11.33 8.54 3.32
C ALA A 100 -11.61 8.71 4.83
N PRO A 101 -12.87 8.90 5.25
CA PRO A 101 -13.25 8.92 6.66
C PRO A 101 -12.77 7.67 7.41
N GLY A 102 -12.25 7.88 8.62
CA GLY A 102 -11.78 6.83 9.53
C GLY A 102 -10.26 6.76 9.67
N TYR A 103 -9.49 7.17 8.65
CA TYR A 103 -8.03 7.23 8.72
C TYR A 103 -7.55 8.32 9.67
N HIS A 104 -8.21 9.49 9.63
CA HIS A 104 -7.98 10.64 10.53
C HIS A 104 -9.22 10.91 11.42
N PRO A 105 -9.13 11.69 12.52
CA PRO A 105 -10.31 12.06 13.31
C PRO A 105 -11.36 12.70 12.41
N ALA A 106 -12.64 12.63 12.79
CA ALA A 106 -13.70 13.21 11.97
C ALA A 106 -13.47 14.70 11.66
N GLY A 107 -12.89 15.44 12.61
CA GLY A 107 -12.55 16.85 12.48
C GLY A 107 -11.30 17.16 11.66
N VAL A 108 -10.60 16.17 11.11
CA VAL A 108 -9.37 16.35 10.31
C VAL A 108 -9.67 15.94 8.86
N VAL A 109 -10.03 16.92 8.04
CA VAL A 109 -10.44 16.70 6.64
C VAL A 109 -9.28 16.94 5.68
N VAL A 110 -8.66 15.86 5.20
CA VAL A 110 -7.51 15.95 4.30
C VAL A 110 -7.93 15.81 2.84
N LYS A 111 -7.81 16.88 2.06
CA LYS A 111 -8.12 16.93 0.63
C LYS A 111 -7.31 18.01 -0.11
N LEU A 112 -7.15 17.84 -1.42
CA LEU A 112 -6.43 18.82 -2.26
C LEU A 112 -7.40 19.89 -2.76
N THR A 113 -7.13 21.14 -2.41
CA THR A 113 -7.92 22.30 -2.81
C THR A 113 -7.03 23.48 -3.19
N PRO A 114 -7.38 24.27 -4.22
CA PRO A 114 -6.62 25.47 -4.56
C PRO A 114 -6.65 26.48 -3.41
N PHE A 115 -5.69 27.41 -3.42
CA PHE A 115 -5.60 28.46 -2.41
C PHE A 115 -6.77 29.44 -2.52
N ASN A 116 -7.52 29.56 -1.44
CA ASN A 116 -8.64 30.48 -1.29
C ASN A 116 -8.85 30.75 0.23
N PRO A 117 -9.75 31.66 0.63
CA PRO A 117 -9.95 31.98 2.04
C PRO A 117 -10.36 30.76 2.88
N GLN A 118 -11.15 29.84 2.31
CA GLN A 118 -11.60 28.64 3.01
C GLN A 118 -10.45 27.64 3.22
N THR A 119 -9.61 27.41 2.20
CA THR A 119 -8.41 26.56 2.30
C THR A 119 -7.42 27.13 3.32
N LEU A 120 -7.23 28.46 3.35
CA LEU A 120 -6.35 29.10 4.32
C LEU A 120 -6.91 29.01 5.75
N ALA A 121 -8.22 29.21 5.93
CA ALA A 121 -8.87 29.00 7.22
C ALA A 121 -8.72 27.55 7.70
N HIS A 122 -8.77 26.58 6.78
CA HIS A 122 -8.50 25.18 7.09
C HIS A 122 -7.05 24.91 7.52
N PHE A 123 -6.07 25.55 6.89
CA PHE A 123 -4.67 25.45 7.32
C PHE A 123 -4.48 26.02 8.74
N ILE A 124 -5.07 27.18 9.01
CA ILE A 124 -5.07 27.78 10.36
C ILE A 124 -5.74 26.86 11.38
N TYR A 125 -6.83 26.20 10.99
CA TYR A 125 -7.52 25.23 11.84
C TYR A 125 -6.64 24.01 12.14
N LEU A 126 -5.94 23.44 11.16
CA LEU A 126 -5.09 22.27 11.35
C LEU A 126 -3.88 22.56 12.26
N GLU A 127 -3.26 23.74 12.10
CA GLU A 127 -2.08 24.17 12.86
C GLU A 127 -2.42 24.80 14.22
N ARG A 128 -3.69 24.82 14.62
CA ARG A 128 -4.12 25.57 15.80
C ARG A 128 -3.55 24.98 17.08
N PRO A 129 -3.16 25.81 18.07
CA PRO A 129 -2.81 25.30 19.39
C PRO A 129 -4.03 24.65 20.06
N GLU A 130 -3.81 23.67 20.93
CA GLU A 130 -4.86 22.92 21.64
C GLU A 130 -5.95 23.79 22.29
N ASN A 131 -5.59 24.98 22.77
CA ASN A 131 -6.51 25.89 23.45
C ASN A 131 -7.29 26.83 22.51
N ALA A 132 -7.01 26.82 21.20
CA ALA A 132 -7.68 27.67 20.23
C ALA A 132 -9.03 27.07 19.79
N ALA A 133 -10.11 27.68 20.26
CA ALA A 133 -11.46 27.38 19.81
C ALA A 133 -11.79 28.14 18.51
N ILE A 134 -11.28 27.64 17.37
CA ILE A 134 -11.56 28.21 16.04
C ILE A 134 -12.36 27.25 15.18
N ALA A 135 -13.23 27.80 14.34
CA ALA A 135 -13.98 27.01 13.36
C ALA A 135 -13.09 26.70 12.15
N ASP A 136 -13.33 25.54 11.54
CA ASP A 136 -12.69 25.15 10.30
C ASP A 136 -13.22 26.00 9.11
N GLY A 137 -12.48 26.02 8.00
CA GLY A 137 -12.85 26.67 6.76
C GLY A 137 -14.13 26.07 6.15
N GLN A 138 -14.98 26.93 5.60
CA GLN A 138 -16.21 26.48 4.92
C GLN A 138 -15.91 25.46 3.83
N GLY A 139 -16.64 24.36 3.81
CA GLY A 139 -16.43 23.25 2.88
C GLY A 139 -15.48 22.17 3.41
N PHE A 140 -14.86 22.34 4.58
CA PHE A 140 -14.08 21.32 5.28
C PHE A 140 -14.86 20.66 6.42
N GLU A 141 -16.19 20.75 6.41
CA GLU A 141 -17.02 20.08 7.39
C GLU A 141 -16.86 18.54 7.27
N PRO A 142 -16.82 17.81 8.40
CA PRO A 142 -16.72 16.36 8.39
C PRO A 142 -17.86 15.72 7.57
N ALA A 143 -17.51 14.95 6.54
CA ALA A 143 -18.49 14.23 5.74
C ALA A 143 -19.32 13.23 6.57
N ARG A 144 -18.76 12.77 7.69
CA ARG A 144 -19.40 11.91 8.68
C ARG A 144 -18.91 12.31 10.07
N GLN A 145 -19.82 12.40 11.02
CA GLN A 145 -19.46 12.50 12.43
C GLN A 145 -19.21 11.08 12.98
N TYR A 146 -18.02 10.85 13.51
CA TYR A 146 -17.64 9.62 14.19
C TYR A 146 -16.62 9.94 15.27
N LEU A 147 -16.55 9.07 16.27
CA LEU A 147 -15.49 9.07 17.26
C LEU A 147 -14.68 7.79 17.08
N ARG A 148 -13.36 7.91 17.10
CA ARG A 148 -12.47 6.75 17.10
C ARG A 148 -12.32 6.20 18.52
N ASP A 149 -11.93 4.94 18.65
CA ASP A 149 -11.80 4.28 19.95
C ASP A 149 -10.57 4.84 20.68
N ASN A 150 -10.67 5.07 21.99
CA ASN A 150 -9.54 5.47 22.82
C ASN A 150 -9.05 4.31 23.69
N ARG A 151 -9.44 3.07 23.41
CA ARG A 151 -9.00 1.91 24.19
C ARG A 151 -7.59 1.46 23.85
N MET A 152 -6.67 1.74 24.77
CA MET A 152 -5.28 1.28 24.74
C MET A 152 -5.04 -0.01 25.54
N ASP A 153 -6.09 -0.66 26.04
CA ASP A 153 -6.03 -1.92 26.81
C ASP A 153 -6.03 -3.19 25.94
N ARG A 154 -6.08 -3.06 24.62
CA ARG A 154 -6.13 -4.17 23.64
C ARG A 154 -4.78 -4.37 22.94
N LEU A 155 -4.49 -5.61 22.54
CA LEU A 155 -3.24 -5.94 21.84
C LEU A 155 -3.20 -5.39 20.40
N MET A 156 -4.33 -5.37 19.70
CA MET A 156 -4.43 -4.74 18.39
C MET A 156 -4.50 -3.23 18.55
N SER A 157 -3.66 -2.51 17.80
CA SER A 157 -3.76 -1.07 17.69
C SER A 157 -5.09 -0.69 17.03
N VAL A 158 -5.69 0.37 17.55
CA VAL A 158 -6.91 0.97 16.99
C VAL A 158 -6.61 2.44 16.72
N ALA A 159 -7.20 3.00 15.68
CA ALA A 159 -7.10 4.43 15.41
C ALA A 159 -7.67 5.19 16.62
N THR A 160 -6.89 6.14 17.15
CA THR A 160 -7.18 6.84 18.41
C THR A 160 -7.71 8.23 18.13
N ASN A 161 -8.69 8.71 18.89
CA ASN A 161 -9.22 10.05 18.65
C ASN A 161 -8.32 11.13 19.27
N TYR A 162 -8.15 12.25 18.55
CA TYR A 162 -7.50 13.48 19.04
C TYR A 162 -8.18 14.70 18.38
N GLU A 163 -8.10 15.86 19.02
CA GLU A 163 -8.69 17.12 18.54
C GLU A 163 -7.70 17.97 17.73
N THR A 164 -6.42 18.00 18.10
CA THR A 164 -5.34 18.71 17.38
C THR A 164 -4.13 17.82 17.12
N VAL A 165 -3.25 18.26 16.22
CA VAL A 165 -1.97 17.58 15.93
C VAL A 165 -1.07 17.58 17.18
N GLY A 166 -1.08 18.65 17.97
CA GLY A 166 -0.40 18.74 19.26
C GLY A 166 -0.87 17.68 20.26
N GLU A 167 -2.17 17.40 20.34
CA GLU A 167 -2.69 16.37 21.25
C GLU A 167 -2.19 14.96 20.85
N LEU A 168 -2.09 14.70 19.54
CA LEU A 168 -1.50 13.48 19.01
C LEU A 168 -0.04 13.35 19.48
N TYR A 169 0.77 14.40 19.33
CA TYR A 169 2.16 14.41 19.75
C TYR A 169 2.35 14.32 21.27
N HIS A 170 1.52 14.99 22.07
CA HIS A 170 1.53 14.84 23.52
C HIS A 170 1.18 13.40 23.95
N THR A 171 0.27 12.74 23.23
CA THR A 171 -0.06 11.33 23.46
C THR A 171 1.12 10.40 23.13
N ILE A 172 1.84 10.67 22.04
CA ILE A 172 3.08 9.95 21.68
C ILE A 172 4.17 10.17 22.74
N SER A 173 4.40 11.41 23.18
CA SER A 173 5.38 11.76 24.22
C SER A 173 5.10 11.07 25.55
N ARG A 174 3.83 11.04 25.97
CA ARG A 174 3.41 10.30 27.17
C ARG A 174 3.64 8.80 27.00
N GLY A 175 3.27 8.25 25.84
CA GLY A 175 3.53 6.85 25.49
C GLY A 175 5.00 6.44 25.55
N LEU A 176 5.89 7.25 24.96
CA LEU A 176 7.33 7.06 25.03
C LEU A 176 7.84 7.05 26.48
N THR A 177 7.37 8.00 27.29
CA THR A 177 7.78 8.15 28.69
C THR A 177 7.32 6.98 29.54
N GLU A 178 6.05 6.58 29.42
CA GLU A 178 5.47 5.48 30.18
C GLU A 178 6.09 4.14 29.80
N LEU A 179 6.26 3.87 28.50
CA LEU A 179 6.92 2.64 28.03
C LEU A 179 8.38 2.60 28.46
N ALA A 180 9.11 3.72 28.39
CA ALA A 180 10.48 3.79 28.87
C ALA A 180 10.58 3.49 30.37
N ALA A 181 9.65 3.99 31.18
CA ALA A 181 9.58 3.69 32.61
C ALA A 181 9.25 2.21 32.88
N GLN A 182 8.39 1.59 32.05
CA GLN A 182 7.96 0.20 32.22
C GLN A 182 9.01 -0.83 31.78
N MET A 183 9.62 -0.65 30.60
CA MET A 183 10.54 -1.66 30.02
C MET A 183 12.01 -1.23 30.02
N GLY A 184 12.31 0.03 30.34
CA GLY A 184 13.64 0.62 30.28
C GLY A 184 13.99 1.16 28.90
N GLU A 185 14.69 2.31 28.86
CA GLU A 185 15.06 2.99 27.61
C GLU A 185 15.86 2.11 26.64
N GLN A 186 16.81 1.31 27.14
CA GLN A 186 17.62 0.42 26.29
C GLN A 186 16.77 -0.64 25.57
N ARG A 187 15.66 -1.07 26.18
CA ARG A 187 14.75 -2.02 25.54
C ARG A 187 13.74 -1.34 24.63
N LEU A 188 13.44 -0.07 24.83
CA LEU A 188 12.54 0.71 24.00
C LEU A 188 13.23 1.19 22.71
N PHE A 189 14.41 1.80 22.84
CA PHE A 189 15.21 2.35 21.74
C PHE A 189 16.20 1.32 21.19
N VAL A 190 15.68 0.34 20.44
CA VAL A 190 16.44 -0.80 19.89
C VAL A 190 16.87 -0.61 18.43
N GLY A 191 16.50 0.51 17.83
CA GLY A 191 16.72 0.82 16.43
C GLY A 191 18.18 0.99 16.04
N ASN A 192 18.53 0.62 14.82
CA ASN A 192 19.86 0.87 14.27
C ASN A 192 19.95 2.34 13.78
N PRO A 193 20.93 3.15 14.26
CA PRO A 193 21.12 4.52 13.80
C PRO A 193 21.35 4.68 12.29
N ALA A 194 21.76 3.63 11.58
CA ALA A 194 21.89 3.65 10.11
C ALA A 194 20.54 3.82 9.39
N HIS A 195 19.42 3.55 10.09
CA HIS A 195 18.07 3.80 9.59
C HIS A 195 17.56 5.19 9.98
N GLN A 196 18.42 6.14 10.33
CA GLN A 196 18.02 7.51 10.64
C GLN A 196 18.71 8.49 9.70
N LEU A 197 18.06 9.64 9.48
CA LEU A 197 18.63 10.78 8.78
C LEU A 197 19.19 11.77 9.78
N SER A 198 20.28 12.45 9.40
CA SER A 198 20.89 13.53 10.19
C SER A 198 20.73 14.87 9.48
N ALA A 199 20.91 15.97 10.21
CA ALA A 199 20.93 17.32 9.64
C ALA A 199 21.90 17.44 8.44
N ASP A 200 23.07 16.78 8.52
CA ASP A 200 24.09 16.78 7.45
C ASP A 200 23.64 16.03 6.19
N THR A 201 22.76 15.03 6.34
CA THR A 201 22.30 14.20 5.23
C THR A 201 21.28 14.94 4.35
N GLY A 202 20.44 15.78 4.95
CA GLY A 202 19.32 16.46 4.27
C GLY A 202 19.39 17.98 4.18
N ARG A 203 20.39 18.63 4.79
CA ARG A 203 20.38 20.09 5.02
C ARG A 203 19.11 20.57 5.73
N LEU A 204 18.57 19.73 6.60
CA LEU A 204 17.43 20.04 7.47
C LEU A 204 18.00 20.36 8.85
N PRO A 205 18.23 21.64 9.19
CA PRO A 205 19.05 22.03 10.34
C PRO A 205 18.49 21.56 11.69
N ASP A 206 17.17 21.40 11.79
CA ASP A 206 16.49 20.99 13.01
C ASP A 206 16.34 19.46 13.15
N LEU A 207 16.75 18.69 12.13
CA LEU A 207 16.62 17.24 12.14
C LEU A 207 17.65 16.58 13.07
N LYS A 208 17.17 16.03 14.18
CA LYS A 208 17.99 15.31 15.17
C LYS A 208 17.92 13.80 14.99
N VAL A 209 19.05 13.14 15.25
CA VAL A 209 19.11 11.68 15.43
C VAL A 209 18.60 11.33 16.83
N VAL A 210 17.65 10.40 16.90
CA VAL A 210 17.00 9.95 18.13
C VAL A 210 17.72 8.72 18.68
N ARG A 211 18.22 8.81 19.91
CA ARG A 211 19.03 7.77 20.57
C ARG A 211 18.45 7.28 21.89
N CYS A 212 17.64 8.10 22.53
CA CYS A 212 17.07 7.86 23.85
C CYS A 212 15.79 8.68 24.04
N LEU A 213 15.12 8.52 25.19
CA LEU A 213 13.87 9.21 25.51
C LEU A 213 14.04 10.72 25.41
N LYS A 214 15.12 11.26 26.00
CA LYS A 214 15.42 12.69 25.96
C LYS A 214 15.43 13.25 24.53
N THR A 215 16.18 12.61 23.63
CA THR A 215 16.28 13.07 22.23
C THR A 215 14.99 12.90 21.45
N ALA A 216 14.14 11.92 21.82
CA ALA A 216 12.84 11.74 21.19
C ALA A 216 11.86 12.85 21.60
N ILE A 217 11.80 13.17 22.90
CA ILE A 217 10.96 14.26 23.42
C ILE A 217 11.41 15.62 22.86
N GLU A 218 12.71 15.92 22.85
CA GLU A 218 13.21 17.16 22.23
C GLU A 218 12.84 17.30 20.74
N ALA A 219 12.76 16.17 20.03
CA ALA A 219 12.38 16.16 18.63
C ALA A 219 10.87 16.42 18.46
N ILE A 220 10.02 15.80 19.29
CA ILE A 220 8.58 16.06 19.33
C ILE A 220 8.29 17.52 19.71
N ASP A 221 8.96 18.05 20.74
CA ASP A 221 8.80 19.44 21.17
C ASP A 221 9.14 20.43 20.06
N THR A 222 10.11 20.06 19.19
CA THR A 222 10.47 20.89 18.03
C THR A 222 9.35 20.94 17.00
N VAL A 223 8.74 19.78 16.68
CA VAL A 223 7.60 19.68 15.76
C VAL A 223 6.41 20.48 16.28
N VAL A 224 6.01 20.27 17.54
CA VAL A 224 4.87 20.98 18.16
C VAL A 224 5.10 22.49 18.19
N ARG A 225 6.32 22.94 18.52
CA ARG A 225 6.66 24.37 18.54
C ARG A 225 6.65 25.00 17.14
N GLN A 226 7.06 24.27 16.11
CA GLN A 226 7.03 24.75 14.72
C GLN A 226 5.60 24.82 14.17
N GLY A 227 4.76 23.81 14.41
CA GLY A 227 3.35 23.82 14.00
C GLY A 227 2.51 24.84 14.76
N GLU A 228 2.23 24.54 16.04
CA GLU A 228 1.26 25.28 16.85
C GLU A 228 1.87 26.51 17.54
N GLY A 229 3.16 26.45 17.87
CA GLY A 229 3.81 27.40 18.77
C GLY A 229 3.58 26.98 20.23
N ALA A 230 4.66 26.83 21.01
CA ALA A 230 4.59 26.31 22.39
C ALA A 230 3.75 27.18 23.35
N ASP A 231 3.54 28.45 22.99
CA ASP A 231 2.62 29.43 23.56
C ASP A 231 2.29 30.43 22.44
N ALA A 232 1.18 31.18 22.56
CA ALA A 232 0.66 32.14 21.56
C ALA A 232 1.63 33.30 21.14
N GLY A 233 2.91 33.25 21.53
CA GLY A 233 3.95 34.24 21.25
C GLY A 233 5.11 33.79 20.35
N GLU A 234 5.17 32.52 19.90
CA GLU A 234 6.18 32.10 18.91
C GLU A 234 5.79 32.64 17.52
N ALA A 235 6.29 33.83 17.19
CA ALA A 235 5.89 34.58 15.99
C ALA A 235 6.19 33.88 14.65
N ARG A 236 6.85 32.72 14.67
CA ARG A 236 7.23 31.94 13.49
C ARG A 236 6.58 30.56 13.40
N SER A 237 5.61 30.22 14.26
CA SER A 237 4.88 28.95 14.09
C SER A 237 4.04 28.96 12.82
N HIS A 238 3.70 27.77 12.29
CA HIS A 238 2.87 27.62 11.10
C HIS A 238 1.54 28.36 11.26
N TYR A 239 0.92 28.20 12.43
CA TYR A 239 -0.30 28.91 12.82
C TYR A 239 -0.19 30.44 12.64
N GLN A 240 0.87 31.05 13.20
CA GLN A 240 1.07 32.51 13.12
C GLN A 240 1.38 32.96 11.70
N ARG A 241 2.13 32.15 10.94
CA ARG A 241 2.47 32.45 9.54
C ARG A 241 1.21 32.44 8.66
N PHE A 242 0.32 31.45 8.83
CA PHE A 242 -0.94 31.42 8.11
C PHE A 242 -1.91 32.54 8.53
N LEU A 243 -1.95 32.92 9.81
CA LEU A 243 -2.69 34.10 10.27
C LEU A 243 -2.18 35.39 9.62
N ALA A 244 -0.87 35.56 9.48
CA ALA A 244 -0.29 36.72 8.80
C ALA A 244 -0.71 36.77 7.32
N VAL A 245 -0.71 35.62 6.63
CA VAL A 245 -1.22 35.51 5.25
C VAL A 245 -2.71 35.86 5.20
N GLN A 246 -3.52 35.39 6.15
CA GLN A 246 -4.95 35.67 6.23
C GLN A 246 -5.22 37.16 6.40
N GLN A 247 -4.50 37.82 7.31
CA GLN A 247 -4.65 39.25 7.57
C GLN A 247 -4.35 40.09 6.32
N GLU A 248 -3.27 39.78 5.60
CA GLU A 248 -2.94 40.48 4.36
C GLU A 248 -3.98 40.21 3.26
N TYR A 249 -4.44 38.95 3.14
CA TYR A 249 -5.46 38.58 2.16
C TYR A 249 -6.80 39.30 2.43
N GLU A 250 -7.25 39.37 3.68
CA GLU A 250 -8.45 40.11 4.07
C GLU A 250 -8.34 41.60 3.75
N SER A 251 -7.17 42.21 4.00
CA SER A 251 -6.92 43.61 3.65
C SER A 251 -7.06 43.86 2.14
N ILE A 252 -6.56 42.94 1.31
CA ILE A 252 -6.68 43.05 -0.15
C ILE A 252 -8.14 42.84 -0.58
N LEU A 253 -8.87 41.89 0.01
CA LEU A 253 -10.28 41.65 -0.30
C LEU A 253 -11.18 42.83 0.07
N GLN A 254 -10.86 43.55 1.15
CA GLN A 254 -11.56 44.80 1.50
C GLN A 254 -11.37 45.88 0.43
N ALA A 255 -10.17 45.98 -0.16
CA ALA A 255 -9.89 46.92 -1.24
C ALA A 255 -10.47 46.46 -2.60
N ARG A 256 -10.46 45.15 -2.89
CA ARG A 256 -10.95 44.54 -4.13
C ARG A 256 -11.68 43.22 -3.84
N PRO A 257 -13.01 43.23 -3.62
CA PRO A 257 -13.78 42.01 -3.34
C PRO A 257 -13.73 40.93 -4.44
N ALA A 258 -13.46 41.34 -5.68
CA ALA A 258 -13.30 40.46 -6.83
C ALA A 258 -11.91 39.81 -6.93
N PHE A 259 -10.96 40.15 -6.06
CA PHE A 259 -9.60 39.62 -6.09
C PHE A 259 -9.59 38.10 -5.94
N ARG A 260 -8.84 37.41 -6.81
CA ARG A 260 -8.65 35.96 -6.80
C ARG A 260 -7.16 35.66 -6.97
N PRO A 261 -6.46 35.24 -5.90
CA PRO A 261 -5.00 35.02 -5.93
C PRO A 261 -4.59 33.70 -6.59
N ALA A 262 -5.52 32.76 -6.72
CA ALA A 262 -5.25 31.44 -7.27
C ALA A 262 -6.05 31.17 -8.54
N ARG A 263 -5.51 30.26 -9.33
CA ARG A 263 -6.18 29.59 -10.44
C ARG A 263 -7.23 28.63 -9.87
N MET A 264 -8.18 28.21 -10.70
CA MET A 264 -9.27 27.34 -10.24
C MET A 264 -8.83 25.94 -9.86
N SER A 265 -7.67 25.46 -10.35
CA SER A 265 -7.02 24.16 -10.12
C SER A 265 -7.91 23.12 -9.43
N ALA A 266 -8.29 22.08 -10.18
CA ALA A 266 -9.11 20.93 -9.78
C ALA A 266 -9.15 20.64 -8.27
N HIS A 267 -10.35 20.50 -7.70
CA HIS A 267 -10.47 19.89 -6.37
C HIS A 267 -10.23 18.38 -6.51
N ASN A 268 -9.31 17.84 -5.69
CA ASN A 268 -8.89 16.44 -5.69
C ASN A 268 -8.68 15.86 -7.12
N PRO A 269 -7.66 16.32 -7.85
CA PRO A 269 -7.40 15.80 -9.19
C PRO A 269 -7.04 14.32 -9.13
N VAL A 270 -7.51 13.53 -10.10
CA VAL A 270 -7.15 12.11 -10.22
C VAL A 270 -6.74 11.76 -11.65
N MET A 271 -5.78 10.85 -11.78
CA MET A 271 -5.29 10.37 -13.10
C MET A 271 -6.20 9.32 -13.74
N ARG A 272 -6.99 8.62 -12.94
CA ARG A 272 -7.83 7.50 -13.38
C ARG A 272 -9.27 7.79 -13.03
N ARG A 273 -10.18 7.33 -13.88
CA ARG A 273 -11.62 7.44 -13.62
C ARG A 273 -11.95 6.85 -12.25
N PRO A 274 -12.41 7.68 -11.28
CA PRO A 274 -12.65 7.20 -9.94
C PRO A 274 -13.92 6.34 -9.90
N PRO A 275 -13.94 5.22 -9.15
CA PRO A 275 -15.15 4.44 -8.94
C PRO A 275 -16.19 5.19 -8.10
N THR A 276 -15.74 6.09 -7.22
CA THR A 276 -16.54 7.05 -6.44
C THR A 276 -16.15 8.46 -6.86
N PRO A 277 -16.87 9.08 -7.81
CA PRO A 277 -16.49 10.36 -8.42
C PRO A 277 -16.76 11.59 -7.55
N GLU A 278 -17.51 11.43 -6.46
CA GLU A 278 -17.93 12.54 -5.61
C GLU A 278 -16.71 13.30 -5.06
N GLY A 279 -16.63 14.60 -5.36
CA GLY A 279 -15.57 15.49 -4.89
C GLY A 279 -14.20 15.27 -5.53
N LYS A 280 -14.10 14.50 -6.63
CA LYS A 280 -12.86 14.26 -7.39
C LYS A 280 -13.01 14.72 -8.84
N LEU A 281 -11.96 15.31 -9.40
CA LEU A 281 -11.93 15.66 -10.83
C LEU A 281 -10.97 14.75 -11.59
N TRP A 282 -11.52 13.97 -12.52
CA TRP A 282 -10.69 13.15 -13.41
C TRP A 282 -10.08 14.01 -14.51
N ILE A 283 -8.74 14.12 -14.50
CA ILE A 283 -7.97 14.84 -15.51
C ILE A 283 -7.87 13.98 -16.76
N THR A 284 -8.41 14.47 -17.87
CA THR A 284 -8.55 13.70 -19.13
C THR A 284 -7.98 14.41 -20.34
N LEU A 285 -7.94 15.75 -20.33
CA LEU A 285 -7.46 16.51 -21.47
C LEU A 285 -5.94 16.47 -21.57
N GLU A 286 -5.45 16.38 -22.80
CA GLU A 286 -4.04 16.54 -23.10
C GLU A 286 -3.70 18.02 -23.36
N PRO A 287 -2.50 18.49 -22.96
CA PRO A 287 -1.40 17.71 -22.41
C PRO A 287 -1.44 17.51 -20.88
N ALA A 288 -2.51 17.93 -20.20
CA ALA A 288 -2.59 17.94 -18.74
C ALA A 288 -2.50 16.53 -18.13
N SER A 289 -3.20 15.55 -18.72
CA SER A 289 -3.19 14.15 -18.27
C SER A 289 -1.77 13.56 -18.33
N SER A 290 -1.07 13.71 -19.46
CA SER A 290 0.30 13.20 -19.60
C SER A 290 1.31 13.92 -18.72
N LEU A 291 1.14 15.23 -18.49
CA LEU A 291 2.00 16.00 -17.59
C LEU A 291 1.76 15.62 -16.12
N LEU A 292 0.52 15.31 -15.74
CA LEU A 292 0.16 14.83 -14.41
C LEU A 292 0.79 13.47 -14.10
N ASP A 293 0.83 12.56 -15.08
CA ASP A 293 1.53 11.27 -14.96
C ASP A 293 3.02 11.47 -14.64
N LEU A 294 3.72 12.34 -15.38
CA LEU A 294 5.11 12.69 -15.11
C LEU A 294 5.28 13.31 -13.71
N GLY A 295 4.42 14.24 -13.32
CA GLY A 295 4.46 14.86 -11.98
C GLY A 295 4.32 13.83 -10.86
N ASN A 296 3.36 12.91 -10.97
CA ASN A 296 3.21 11.82 -10.00
C ASN A 296 4.39 10.83 -10.05
N ALA A 297 5.00 10.60 -11.21
CA ALA A 297 6.19 9.76 -11.32
C ALA A 297 7.39 10.36 -10.57
N LEU A 298 7.63 11.66 -10.72
CA LEU A 298 8.68 12.39 -9.99
C LEU A 298 8.45 12.30 -8.47
N TYR A 299 7.21 12.55 -8.04
CA TYR A 299 6.82 12.45 -6.64
C TYR A 299 7.06 11.06 -6.04
N ASN A 300 6.59 10.00 -6.71
CA ASN A 300 6.80 8.64 -6.20
C ASN A 300 8.26 8.21 -6.24
N HIS A 301 9.05 8.72 -7.20
CA HIS A 301 10.47 8.43 -7.25
C HIS A 301 11.24 9.14 -6.13
N CYS A 302 10.82 10.36 -5.74
CA CYS A 302 11.28 11.03 -4.52
C CYS A 302 11.04 10.15 -3.29
N LEU A 303 9.81 9.66 -3.10
CA LEU A 303 9.48 8.77 -1.98
C LEU A 303 10.30 7.48 -2.00
N ARG A 304 10.55 6.88 -3.17
CA ARG A 304 11.38 5.66 -3.27
C ARG A 304 12.83 5.92 -2.87
N CYS A 305 13.39 7.06 -3.27
CA CYS A 305 14.74 7.46 -2.87
C CYS A 305 14.82 7.66 -1.34
N LEU A 306 13.85 8.35 -0.74
CA LEU A 306 13.75 8.51 0.71
C LEU A 306 13.61 7.16 1.43
N SER A 307 12.69 6.29 0.99
CA SER A 307 12.51 4.95 1.58
C SER A 307 13.82 4.16 1.60
N LEU A 308 14.59 4.20 0.50
CA LEU A 308 15.89 3.52 0.43
C LEU A 308 16.96 4.21 1.31
N ALA A 309 16.90 5.53 1.49
CA ALA A 309 17.80 6.25 2.39
C ALA A 309 17.64 5.81 3.86
N TYR A 310 16.41 5.44 4.25
CA TYR A 310 16.12 4.85 5.57
C TYR A 310 16.46 3.35 5.66
N ALA A 311 16.78 2.66 4.55
CA ALA A 311 16.99 1.21 4.54
C ALA A 311 18.35 0.74 5.07
N GLY A 312 19.20 1.65 5.58
CA GLY A 312 20.51 1.31 6.13
C GLY A 312 21.62 1.21 5.08
N VAL A 313 21.52 1.98 3.98
CA VAL A 313 22.59 2.15 3.01
C VAL A 313 23.81 2.87 3.61
N ASP A 314 24.96 2.82 2.94
CA ASP A 314 26.14 3.58 3.37
C ASP A 314 25.90 5.11 3.33
N ALA A 315 26.70 5.87 4.07
CA ALA A 315 26.48 7.31 4.26
C ALA A 315 26.51 8.12 2.96
N ASP A 316 27.33 7.74 1.98
CA ASP A 316 27.43 8.45 0.70
C ASP A 316 26.21 8.15 -0.18
N ALA A 317 25.75 6.89 -0.21
CA ALA A 317 24.49 6.51 -0.82
C ALA A 317 23.30 7.21 -0.15
N GLN A 318 23.24 7.23 1.19
CA GLN A 318 22.18 7.88 1.94
C GLN A 318 22.07 9.36 1.59
N ARG A 319 23.19 10.09 1.65
CA ARG A 319 23.26 11.53 1.29
C ARG A 319 22.82 11.76 -0.15
N THR A 320 23.26 10.91 -1.06
CA THR A 320 22.92 11.02 -2.48
C THR A 320 21.43 10.79 -2.73
N LEU A 321 20.81 9.82 -2.05
CA LEU A 321 19.39 9.53 -2.15
C LEU A 321 18.54 10.67 -1.59
N VAL A 322 18.91 11.22 -0.43
CA VAL A 322 18.19 12.37 0.16
C VAL A 322 18.31 13.60 -0.75
N GLN A 323 19.51 13.92 -1.22
CA GLN A 323 19.72 15.04 -2.14
C GLN A 323 18.97 14.84 -3.47
N THR A 324 18.87 13.60 -3.97
CA THR A 324 18.07 13.28 -5.15
C THR A 324 16.59 13.50 -4.90
N SER A 325 16.09 13.13 -3.73
CA SER A 325 14.70 13.35 -3.32
C SER A 325 14.34 14.84 -3.30
N ILE A 326 15.20 15.67 -2.71
CA ILE A 326 15.05 17.13 -2.67
C ILE A 326 15.02 17.72 -4.09
N GLU A 327 15.95 17.31 -4.96
CA GLU A 327 16.00 17.79 -6.34
C GLU A 327 14.79 17.36 -7.16
N LEU A 328 14.26 16.14 -6.96
CA LEU A 328 13.03 15.71 -7.62
C LEU A 328 11.82 16.58 -7.23
N MET A 329 11.73 17.03 -5.97
CA MET A 329 10.70 17.98 -5.55
C MET A 329 10.87 19.35 -6.20
N HIS A 330 12.10 19.84 -6.37
CA HIS A 330 12.35 21.07 -7.13
C HIS A 330 11.97 20.94 -8.61
N LEU A 331 12.13 19.76 -9.21
CA LEU A 331 11.68 19.49 -10.58
C LEU A 331 10.14 19.38 -10.68
N LEU A 332 9.49 18.86 -9.63
CA LEU A 332 8.03 18.73 -9.56
C LEU A 332 7.33 20.10 -9.50
N GLY A 333 7.89 21.07 -8.77
CA GLY A 333 7.25 22.37 -8.54
C GLY A 333 6.79 23.09 -9.82
N PRO A 334 7.68 23.35 -10.80
CA PRO A 334 7.30 23.97 -12.07
C PRO A 334 6.25 23.16 -12.86
N ILE A 335 6.31 21.83 -12.80
CA ILE A 335 5.32 20.94 -13.45
C ILE A 335 3.96 21.11 -12.78
N ALA A 336 3.91 21.16 -11.45
CA ALA A 336 2.68 21.34 -10.69
C ALA A 336 2.05 22.71 -10.91
N CYS A 337 2.85 23.79 -10.96
CA CYS A 337 2.37 25.12 -11.35
C CYS A 337 1.79 25.11 -12.78
N ARG A 338 2.48 24.46 -13.74
CA ARG A 338 1.99 24.36 -15.12
C ARG A 338 0.67 23.62 -15.22
N LEU A 339 0.49 22.53 -14.49
CA LEU A 339 -0.79 21.80 -14.44
C LEU A 339 -1.95 22.73 -14.08
N GLY A 340 -1.74 23.65 -13.13
CA GLY A 340 -2.71 24.68 -12.74
C GLY A 340 -3.15 25.64 -13.84
N THR A 341 -2.47 25.65 -15.00
CA THR A 341 -2.80 26.49 -16.17
C THR A 341 -3.44 25.71 -17.31
N LEU A 342 -3.41 24.38 -17.27
CA LEU A 342 -3.92 23.52 -18.36
C LEU A 342 -5.35 23.10 -18.07
N PRO A 343 -6.24 23.04 -19.06
CA PRO A 343 -7.62 22.59 -18.86
C PRO A 343 -7.64 21.12 -18.40
N ALA A 344 -8.50 20.80 -17.44
CA ALA A 344 -8.54 19.48 -16.80
C ALA A 344 -9.41 18.47 -17.57
N ASN A 345 -10.63 18.88 -17.91
CA ASN A 345 -11.69 17.99 -18.35
C ASN A 345 -12.67 18.74 -19.27
N PRO A 346 -13.17 18.13 -20.37
CA PRO A 346 -14.10 18.81 -21.28
C PRO A 346 -15.47 19.15 -20.65
N GLU A 347 -15.87 18.45 -19.58
CA GLU A 347 -17.15 18.66 -18.90
C GLU A 347 -17.14 19.88 -17.96
N LEU A 348 -15.95 20.38 -17.59
CA LEU A 348 -15.72 21.55 -16.73
C LEU A 348 -14.64 22.44 -17.37
N PRO A 349 -14.97 23.21 -18.42
CA PRO A 349 -14.00 23.99 -19.20
C PRO A 349 -13.21 25.04 -18.39
N GLU A 350 -13.79 25.53 -17.29
CA GLU A 350 -13.19 26.50 -16.38
C GLU A 350 -12.22 25.88 -15.37
N ALA A 351 -12.23 24.55 -15.21
CA ALA A 351 -11.35 23.86 -14.28
C ALA A 351 -10.00 23.56 -14.92
N THR A 352 -8.93 23.99 -14.27
CA THR A 352 -7.56 23.61 -14.63
C THR A 352 -7.12 22.37 -13.88
N ALA A 353 -6.08 21.69 -14.37
CA ALA A 353 -5.55 20.49 -13.74
C ALA A 353 -4.75 20.81 -12.47
N GLY A 354 -4.25 19.76 -11.82
CA GLY A 354 -3.39 19.88 -10.65
C GLY A 354 -2.71 18.55 -10.36
N VAL A 355 -1.59 18.59 -9.64
CA VAL A 355 -0.89 17.37 -9.19
C VAL A 355 -1.74 16.62 -8.17
N SER A 356 -1.83 15.29 -8.28
CA SER A 356 -2.67 14.50 -7.38
C SER A 356 -1.93 13.88 -6.20
N PHE A 357 -0.59 13.91 -6.22
CA PHE A 357 0.28 13.20 -5.27
C PHE A 357 -0.13 11.72 -5.14
N ALA A 358 -0.51 11.11 -6.26
CA ALA A 358 -1.05 9.76 -6.26
C ALA A 358 0.06 8.77 -5.89
N THR A 359 -0.16 7.92 -4.88
CA THR A 359 0.85 6.98 -4.40
C THR A 359 0.82 5.66 -5.16
N LEU A 360 2.00 5.03 -5.28
CA LEU A 360 2.11 3.63 -5.67
C LEU A 360 1.43 2.72 -4.64
N ARG A 361 1.00 1.53 -5.07
CA ARG A 361 0.45 0.50 -4.17
C ARG A 361 1.41 0.13 -3.02
N SER A 362 2.72 0.30 -3.23
CA SER A 362 3.73 0.15 -2.18
C SER A 362 4.90 1.10 -2.40
N SER A 363 5.14 1.96 -1.41
CA SER A 363 6.33 2.80 -1.26
C SER A 363 7.41 2.16 -0.37
N ALA A 364 7.25 0.88 -0.02
CA ALA A 364 8.23 0.15 0.78
C ALA A 364 9.64 0.28 0.18
N ALA A 365 10.64 0.32 1.07
CA ALA A 365 12.04 0.39 0.65
C ALA A 365 12.40 -0.83 -0.20
N LEU A 366 13.20 -0.61 -1.24
CA LEU A 366 13.88 -1.69 -1.93
C LEU A 366 14.92 -2.32 -0.99
N SER A 367 15.35 -3.55 -1.29
CA SER A 367 16.40 -4.21 -0.52
C SER A 367 17.68 -3.37 -0.53
N CYS A 368 18.41 -3.34 0.58
CA CYS A 368 19.67 -2.60 0.68
C CYS A 368 20.83 -3.36 0.01
N ASP A 369 20.71 -3.61 -1.29
CA ASP A 369 21.73 -4.26 -2.12
C ASP A 369 22.20 -3.32 -3.25
N VAL A 370 23.34 -3.66 -3.87
CA VAL A 370 23.96 -2.86 -4.94
C VAL A 370 23.02 -2.71 -6.15
N THR A 371 22.14 -3.68 -6.38
CA THR A 371 21.17 -3.67 -7.48
C THR A 371 20.07 -2.62 -7.31
N SER A 372 19.71 -2.25 -6.09
CA SER A 372 18.58 -1.34 -5.85
C SER A 372 18.85 0.11 -6.29
N LEU A 373 20.10 0.59 -6.23
CA LEU A 373 20.44 1.91 -6.79
C LEU A 373 20.36 1.94 -8.32
N ALA A 374 20.71 0.85 -9.00
CA ALA A 374 20.60 0.75 -10.45
C ALA A 374 19.13 0.82 -10.92
N LEU A 375 18.21 0.22 -10.18
CA LEU A 375 16.76 0.33 -10.46
C LEU A 375 16.24 1.76 -10.31
N LEU A 376 16.80 2.56 -9.39
CA LEU A 376 16.44 3.96 -9.29
C LEU A 376 16.96 4.77 -10.48
N VAL A 377 18.17 4.48 -10.96
CA VAL A 377 18.75 5.10 -12.15
C VAL A 377 17.91 4.78 -13.39
N GLU A 378 17.53 3.51 -13.59
CA GLU A 378 16.64 3.08 -14.68
C GLU A 378 15.36 3.91 -14.70
N ARG A 379 14.75 4.11 -13.52
CA ARG A 379 13.51 4.90 -13.43
C ARG A 379 13.70 6.38 -13.72
N LEU A 380 14.85 6.97 -13.43
CA LEU A 380 15.18 8.35 -13.83
C LEU A 380 15.29 8.46 -15.35
N ASP A 381 15.89 7.46 -15.98
CA ASP A 381 16.05 7.43 -17.44
C ASP A 381 14.69 7.26 -18.14
N ASP A 382 13.77 6.43 -17.62
CA ASP A 382 12.37 6.36 -18.09
C ASP A 382 11.70 7.74 -18.09
N MET A 383 11.81 8.47 -16.97
CA MET A 383 11.18 9.79 -16.83
C MET A 383 11.84 10.82 -17.76
N ARG A 384 13.13 10.70 -18.03
CA ARG A 384 13.84 11.55 -18.98
C ARG A 384 13.34 11.29 -20.41
N GLU A 385 13.21 10.03 -20.81
CA GLU A 385 12.63 9.68 -22.12
C GLU A 385 11.19 10.20 -22.24
N ARG A 386 10.41 10.11 -21.15
CA ARG A 386 9.06 10.68 -21.11
C ARG A 386 9.06 12.19 -21.32
N CYS A 387 10.03 12.93 -20.77
CA CYS A 387 10.18 14.36 -21.04
C CYS A 387 10.44 14.64 -22.53
N ASP A 388 11.28 13.84 -23.18
CA ASP A 388 11.58 13.95 -24.62
C ASP A 388 10.34 13.69 -25.49
N GLN A 389 9.58 12.64 -25.16
CA GLN A 389 8.33 12.31 -25.85
C GLN A 389 7.28 13.44 -25.73
N LEU A 390 7.09 13.97 -24.52
CA LEU A 390 6.12 15.06 -24.30
C LEU A 390 6.56 16.38 -24.95
N SER A 391 7.85 16.67 -24.95
CA SER A 391 8.43 17.84 -25.63
C SER A 391 8.22 17.76 -27.15
N THR A 392 8.29 16.55 -27.72
CA THR A 392 8.04 16.30 -29.15
C THR A 392 6.56 16.44 -29.49
N ASN A 393 5.67 15.96 -28.62
CA ASN A 393 4.23 15.96 -28.87
C ASN A 393 3.56 17.31 -28.61
N TYR A 394 4.15 18.15 -27.74
CA TYR A 394 3.55 19.40 -27.29
C TYR A 394 4.59 20.52 -27.22
N ASP A 395 4.68 21.35 -28.27
CA ASP A 395 5.59 22.50 -28.34
C ASP A 395 5.48 23.44 -27.12
N THR A 396 4.26 23.59 -26.61
CA THR A 396 3.97 24.45 -25.43
C THR A 396 4.57 23.94 -24.11
N LEU A 397 5.11 22.73 -24.07
CA LEU A 397 5.76 22.15 -22.89
C LEU A 397 7.28 22.11 -22.98
N GLN A 398 7.89 22.37 -24.15
CA GLN A 398 9.34 22.21 -24.35
C GLN A 398 10.17 23.04 -23.37
N ALA A 399 9.81 24.32 -23.17
CA ALA A 399 10.53 25.21 -22.25
C ALA A 399 10.48 24.74 -20.79
N LEU A 400 9.41 24.05 -20.38
CA LEU A 400 9.25 23.49 -19.05
C LEU A 400 10.00 22.15 -18.89
N LEU A 401 9.92 21.29 -19.90
CA LEU A 401 10.43 19.93 -19.83
C LEU A 401 11.93 19.84 -20.06
N GLN A 402 12.54 20.78 -20.79
CA GLN A 402 13.99 20.76 -21.03
C GLN A 402 14.80 20.86 -19.71
N PRO A 403 14.55 21.83 -18.80
CA PRO A 403 15.24 21.85 -17.50
C PRO A 403 14.96 20.61 -16.64
N THR A 404 13.76 20.04 -16.74
CA THR A 404 13.35 18.82 -16.03
C THR A 404 14.17 17.62 -16.51
N ARG A 405 14.23 17.42 -17.83
CA ARG A 405 15.03 16.39 -18.49
C ARG A 405 16.50 16.48 -18.10
N ASP A 406 17.07 17.69 -18.15
CA ASP A 406 18.49 17.90 -17.80
C ASP A 406 18.75 17.67 -16.31
N GLY A 407 17.78 18.00 -15.45
CA GLY A 407 17.77 17.65 -14.04
C GLY A 407 17.81 16.14 -13.81
N LEU A 408 16.89 15.40 -14.44
CA LEU A 408 16.84 13.94 -14.38
C LEU A 408 18.15 13.30 -14.86
N GLU A 409 18.76 13.81 -15.93
CA GLU A 409 20.06 13.34 -16.41
C GLU A 409 21.20 13.58 -15.40
N ARG A 410 21.21 14.73 -14.72
CA ARG A 410 22.18 14.98 -13.64
C ARG A 410 21.98 14.03 -12.47
N LEU A 411 20.73 13.78 -12.08
CA LEU A 411 20.38 12.84 -11.00
C LEU A 411 20.79 11.40 -11.34
N SER A 412 20.47 10.95 -12.56
CA SER A 412 20.82 9.62 -13.09
C SER A 412 22.33 9.40 -13.05
N ARG A 413 23.11 10.38 -13.54
CA ARG A 413 24.59 10.34 -13.47
C ARG A 413 25.11 10.29 -12.03
N ARG A 414 24.54 11.09 -11.12
CA ARG A 414 24.99 11.15 -9.73
C ARG A 414 24.71 9.84 -8.99
N LEU A 415 23.51 9.28 -9.11
CA LEU A 415 23.18 7.99 -8.50
C LEU A 415 24.01 6.85 -9.08
N SER A 416 24.24 6.84 -10.40
CA SER A 416 25.11 5.85 -11.05
C SER A 416 26.53 5.83 -10.50
N GLN A 417 27.08 6.99 -10.13
CA GLN A 417 28.43 7.08 -9.54
C GLN A 417 28.54 6.42 -8.17
N VAL A 418 27.44 6.29 -7.44
CA VAL A 418 27.38 5.65 -6.12
C VAL A 418 26.90 4.20 -6.22
N ALA A 419 26.17 3.86 -7.28
CA ALA A 419 25.78 2.50 -7.62
C ALA A 419 26.95 1.61 -8.09
N ASN A 420 28.08 2.19 -8.52
CA ASN A 420 29.17 1.44 -9.13
C ASN A 420 29.96 0.59 -8.08
N PRO A 421 29.94 -0.76 -8.19
CA PRO A 421 30.61 -1.65 -7.24
C PRO A 421 32.14 -1.48 -7.20
N GLU A 422 32.78 -0.98 -8.26
CA GLU A 422 34.24 -0.81 -8.32
C GLU A 422 34.78 0.24 -7.34
N LYS A 423 33.98 1.25 -6.96
CA LYS A 423 34.36 2.24 -5.93
C LYS A 423 34.38 1.67 -4.51
N ARG A 424 33.68 0.55 -4.25
CA ARG A 424 33.64 -0.09 -2.92
C ARG A 424 34.85 -1.00 -2.62
N LEU A 425 35.73 -1.24 -3.59
CA LEU A 425 37.01 -1.94 -3.37
C LEU A 425 38.05 -1.11 -2.61
N GLY A 426 37.79 0.18 -2.33
CA GLY A 426 38.72 1.10 -1.68
C GLY A 426 38.53 1.34 -0.18
N THR A 427 37.44 0.88 0.44
CA THR A 427 37.16 1.14 1.87
C THR A 427 36.66 -0.10 2.57
N THR A 428 37.61 -0.73 3.26
CA THR A 428 37.44 -1.66 4.39
C THR A 428 36.57 -2.89 4.14
N SER A 429 37.24 -3.92 3.61
CA SER A 429 37.06 -5.28 4.10
C SER A 429 37.36 -5.31 5.60
N ALA A 430 36.31 -5.25 6.41
CA ALA A 430 36.30 -5.83 7.75
C ALA A 430 35.36 -7.02 7.68
N ALA A 431 35.88 -8.12 7.14
CA ALA A 431 35.25 -9.43 7.23
C ALA A 431 35.05 -9.77 8.72
N VAL A 432 33.82 -9.71 9.21
CA VAL A 432 33.42 -10.48 10.38
C VAL A 432 33.15 -11.89 9.89
N THR A 433 34.22 -12.66 9.69
CA THR A 433 34.14 -14.12 9.63
C THR A 433 33.96 -14.60 11.06
N GLN A 434 32.74 -14.54 11.58
CA GLN A 434 32.40 -15.35 12.74
C GLN A 434 32.14 -16.76 12.24
N ALA A 435 33.07 -17.65 12.55
CA ALA A 435 32.87 -19.09 12.44
C ALA A 435 31.58 -19.45 13.20
N ILE A 436 30.59 -19.96 12.47
CA ILE A 436 29.44 -20.63 13.07
C ILE A 436 30.00 -21.91 13.68
N ALA A 437 30.19 -21.91 14.99
CA ALA A 437 30.37 -23.14 15.73
C ALA A 437 29.07 -23.95 15.58
N VAL A 438 29.20 -25.17 15.05
CA VAL A 438 28.12 -26.16 15.09
C VAL A 438 27.86 -26.49 16.55
N VAL A 439 26.78 -25.95 17.10
CA VAL A 439 26.28 -26.35 18.41
C VAL A 439 25.47 -27.63 18.20
N GLU A 440 25.95 -28.73 18.77
CA GLU A 440 25.17 -29.97 18.87
C GLU A 440 23.88 -29.72 19.65
N ALA A 441 22.78 -30.29 19.16
CA ALA A 441 21.46 -30.18 19.77
C ALA A 441 21.46 -30.76 21.20
N PRO A 442 20.97 -30.02 22.22
CA PRO A 442 20.67 -30.62 23.51
C PRO A 442 19.39 -31.48 23.43
N PRO A 443 19.27 -32.54 24.24
CA PRO A 443 18.10 -33.42 24.21
C PRO A 443 16.85 -32.72 24.77
N ASP A 444 15.69 -33.16 24.26
CA ASP A 444 14.35 -32.72 24.63
C ASP A 444 14.17 -32.52 26.14
N ALA A 445 13.98 -31.27 26.55
CA ALA A 445 13.44 -30.92 27.84
C ALA A 445 12.00 -30.42 27.64
N ALA A 446 11.06 -31.22 28.12
CA ALA A 446 9.64 -30.90 28.16
C ALA A 446 9.39 -29.53 28.83
N ILE A 447 8.63 -28.68 28.15
CA ILE A 447 8.10 -27.45 28.73
C ILE A 447 6.72 -27.77 29.30
N GLU A 448 6.61 -27.68 30.62
CA GLU A 448 5.35 -27.76 31.35
C GLU A 448 4.40 -26.63 30.96
N SER A 449 3.13 -27.00 30.84
CA SER A 449 2.00 -26.15 30.48
C SER A 449 1.51 -25.33 31.68
N ALA A 450 1.32 -24.03 31.45
CA ALA A 450 0.51 -23.19 32.32
C ALA A 450 -0.99 -23.33 31.96
N SER A 451 -1.74 -23.92 32.89
CA SER A 451 -3.21 -24.00 32.99
C SER A 451 -3.80 -22.60 33.31
N THR A 452 -5.02 -22.13 32.99
CA THR A 452 -6.20 -22.63 32.27
C THR A 452 -7.16 -21.45 32.08
N THR A 453 -7.71 -21.29 30.88
CA THR A 453 -9.16 -21.03 30.69
C THR A 453 -9.64 -22.07 29.68
N ALA A 454 -10.68 -22.82 30.04
CA ALA A 454 -11.10 -24.03 29.34
C ALA A 454 -11.43 -23.78 27.86
N THR A 455 -10.53 -24.15 26.96
CA THR A 455 -10.84 -24.33 25.54
C THR A 455 -11.04 -25.81 25.29
N VAL A 456 -12.27 -26.18 24.95
CA VAL A 456 -12.59 -27.47 24.35
C VAL A 456 -11.65 -27.65 23.14
N GLY A 457 -10.97 -28.79 23.02
CA GLY A 457 -10.10 -29.06 21.88
C GLY A 457 -10.90 -29.22 20.58
N PRO A 458 -10.23 -29.34 19.41
CA PRO A 458 -10.93 -29.40 18.13
C PRO A 458 -11.97 -30.52 18.12
N PRO A 459 -13.17 -30.26 17.59
CA PRO A 459 -14.23 -31.24 17.56
C PRO A 459 -13.80 -32.48 16.78
N VAL A 460 -14.25 -33.65 17.23
CA VAL A 460 -13.96 -34.92 16.56
C VAL A 460 -14.65 -34.92 15.18
N PRO A 461 -13.91 -35.12 14.08
CA PRO A 461 -14.51 -35.18 12.75
C PRO A 461 -15.48 -36.38 12.61
N GLU A 462 -16.64 -36.13 12.01
CA GLU A 462 -17.62 -37.15 11.64
C GLU A 462 -17.35 -37.63 10.20
N ASP A 463 -17.18 -38.94 10.00
CA ASP A 463 -16.99 -39.51 8.66
C ASP A 463 -18.31 -39.47 7.86
N LEU A 464 -18.32 -38.73 6.75
CA LEU A 464 -19.44 -38.66 5.81
C LEU A 464 -19.39 -39.76 4.73
N GLY A 465 -18.36 -40.58 4.72
CA GLY A 465 -18.07 -41.54 3.65
C GLY A 465 -17.44 -40.86 2.43
N GLY A 466 -16.89 -41.68 1.51
CA GLY A 466 -16.25 -41.17 0.28
C GLY A 466 -14.98 -40.35 0.51
N GLY A 467 -14.38 -40.42 1.71
CA GLY A 467 -13.20 -39.64 2.09
C GLY A 467 -13.51 -38.17 2.42
N PHE A 468 -14.73 -37.90 2.88
CA PHE A 468 -15.15 -36.60 3.41
C PHE A 468 -15.40 -36.71 4.91
N GLU A 469 -14.94 -35.70 5.64
CA GLU A 469 -15.11 -35.55 7.08
C GLU A 469 -15.89 -34.26 7.34
N LEU A 470 -16.87 -34.30 8.24
CA LEU A 470 -17.62 -33.16 8.75
C LEU A 470 -17.04 -32.72 10.09
N ILE A 471 -16.72 -31.44 10.20
CA ILE A 471 -16.20 -30.81 11.41
C ILE A 471 -17.22 -29.76 11.82
N ARG A 472 -17.98 -30.03 12.88
CA ARG A 472 -19.05 -29.13 13.32
C ARG A 472 -18.49 -27.89 13.98
N GLY A 473 -19.05 -26.74 13.60
CA GLY A 473 -18.86 -25.48 14.31
C GLY A 473 -20.20 -24.95 14.79
N LYS A 474 -20.15 -23.91 15.62
CA LYS A 474 -21.33 -23.26 16.16
C LYS A 474 -22.18 -22.60 15.07
N ASP A 475 -21.53 -21.82 14.21
CA ASP A 475 -22.20 -20.99 13.20
C ASP A 475 -21.97 -21.52 11.76
N ILE A 476 -21.00 -22.43 11.58
CA ILE A 476 -20.61 -23.02 10.29
C ILE A 476 -19.96 -24.38 10.49
N ASP A 477 -20.36 -25.37 9.69
CA ASP A 477 -19.65 -26.64 9.59
C ASP A 477 -18.59 -26.55 8.49
N LEU A 478 -17.44 -27.16 8.72
CA LEU A 478 -16.43 -27.40 7.69
C LEU A 478 -16.52 -28.84 7.20
N VAL A 479 -16.37 -29.03 5.89
CA VAL A 479 -16.24 -30.35 5.28
C VAL A 479 -14.86 -30.46 4.67
N TYR A 480 -14.09 -31.46 5.10
CA TYR A 480 -12.73 -31.72 4.62
C TYR A 480 -12.65 -33.01 3.81
N SER A 481 -11.85 -33.01 2.74
CA SER A 481 -11.51 -34.22 1.98
C SER A 481 -9.99 -34.36 1.80
N GLY A 482 -9.41 -35.30 2.55
CA GLY A 482 -7.98 -35.64 2.43
C GLY A 482 -7.62 -36.26 1.07
N THR A 483 -8.59 -36.89 0.40
CA THR A 483 -8.39 -37.46 -0.94
C THR A 483 -8.28 -36.38 -2.03
N ARG A 484 -8.99 -35.25 -1.86
CA ARG A 484 -8.91 -34.07 -2.75
C ARG A 484 -7.84 -33.06 -2.36
N CYS A 485 -7.30 -33.14 -1.15
CA CYS A 485 -6.28 -32.21 -0.67
C CYS A 485 -4.97 -32.36 -1.47
N ILE A 486 -4.49 -31.25 -2.05
CA ILE A 486 -3.19 -31.19 -2.74
C ILE A 486 -2.08 -30.57 -1.88
N HIS A 487 -2.33 -30.41 -0.58
CA HIS A 487 -1.41 -29.76 0.37
C HIS A 487 -0.92 -28.38 -0.11
N ALA A 488 -1.83 -27.58 -0.69
CA ALA A 488 -1.51 -26.22 -1.13
C ALA A 488 -1.27 -25.24 0.03
N ARG A 489 -1.45 -25.67 1.29
CA ARG A 489 -1.20 -24.95 2.54
C ARG A 489 -1.96 -23.63 2.75
N HIS A 490 -2.93 -23.29 1.88
CA HIS A 490 -3.70 -22.03 2.03
C HIS A 490 -4.49 -22.01 3.35
N CYS A 491 -4.99 -23.15 3.82
CA CYS A 491 -5.72 -23.26 5.08
C CYS A 491 -4.83 -23.03 6.32
N VAL A 492 -3.76 -23.82 6.46
CA VAL A 492 -2.84 -23.73 7.61
C VAL A 492 -2.04 -22.43 7.66
N LEU A 493 -1.85 -21.75 6.52
CA LEU A 493 -1.22 -20.43 6.47
C LEU A 493 -2.21 -19.28 6.67
N GLY A 494 -3.47 -19.45 6.23
CA GLY A 494 -4.50 -18.43 6.32
C GLY A 494 -5.16 -18.33 7.70
N LEU A 495 -5.42 -19.48 8.34
CA LEU A 495 -6.02 -19.54 9.68
C LEU A 495 -5.34 -20.64 10.52
N PRO A 496 -4.10 -20.42 11.01
CA PRO A 496 -3.35 -21.44 11.78
C PRO A 496 -4.00 -21.81 13.11
N ASN A 497 -4.84 -20.95 13.69
CA ASN A 497 -5.59 -21.24 14.92
C ASN A 497 -6.76 -22.22 14.67
N VAL A 498 -7.31 -22.23 13.45
CA VAL A 498 -8.36 -23.15 12.99
C VAL A 498 -7.72 -24.43 12.47
N PHE A 499 -6.80 -24.33 11.52
CA PHE A 499 -6.17 -25.46 10.84
C PHE A 499 -4.79 -25.74 11.43
N LYS A 500 -4.76 -26.58 12.46
CA LYS A 500 -3.56 -26.92 13.24
C LYS A 500 -2.69 -27.91 12.45
N ALA A 501 -1.57 -27.43 11.92
CA ALA A 501 -0.61 -28.31 11.25
C ALA A 501 0.17 -29.17 12.27
N ASN A 502 0.56 -30.38 11.87
CA ASN A 502 1.47 -31.26 12.63
C ASN A 502 0.98 -31.66 14.04
N VAL A 503 -0.34 -31.74 14.24
CA VAL A 503 -0.93 -32.23 15.50
C VAL A 503 -1.38 -33.68 15.36
N VAL A 504 -1.41 -34.41 16.49
CA VAL A 504 -1.98 -35.76 16.58
C VAL A 504 -3.44 -35.62 17.02
N GLY A 505 -4.37 -36.15 16.22
CA GLY A 505 -5.81 -36.09 16.49
C GLY A 505 -6.53 -34.99 15.70
N PRO A 506 -7.74 -34.57 16.14
CA PRO A 506 -8.50 -33.50 15.51
C PRO A 506 -7.69 -32.23 15.31
N TRP A 507 -7.69 -31.71 14.08
CA TRP A 507 -6.78 -30.64 13.65
C TRP A 507 -7.49 -29.42 13.06
N ILE A 508 -8.83 -29.42 13.01
CA ILE A 508 -9.65 -28.32 12.50
C ILE A 508 -10.57 -27.85 13.64
N GLU A 509 -10.43 -26.58 14.03
CA GLU A 509 -11.22 -25.91 15.07
C GLU A 509 -12.05 -24.77 14.45
N PRO A 510 -13.28 -25.04 13.95
CA PRO A 510 -14.09 -24.02 13.29
C PRO A 510 -14.37 -22.82 14.19
N ASP A 511 -14.60 -23.02 15.49
CA ASP A 511 -14.99 -21.96 16.42
C ASP A 511 -13.84 -21.04 16.85
N ALA A 512 -12.62 -21.26 16.33
CA ALA A 512 -11.45 -20.41 16.56
C ALA A 512 -11.34 -19.22 15.59
N ALA A 513 -12.29 -19.03 14.67
CA ALA A 513 -12.35 -17.89 13.75
C ALA A 513 -13.80 -17.49 13.45
N THR A 514 -13.99 -16.32 12.85
CA THR A 514 -15.32 -15.88 12.40
C THR A 514 -15.79 -16.65 11.16
N THR A 515 -17.10 -16.75 10.95
CA THR A 515 -17.69 -17.41 9.78
C THR A 515 -17.12 -16.88 8.45
N GLU A 516 -16.94 -15.56 8.32
CA GLU A 516 -16.44 -14.96 7.07
C GLU A 516 -14.95 -15.25 6.82
N GLU A 517 -14.14 -15.35 7.87
CA GLU A 517 -12.74 -15.78 7.74
C GLU A 517 -12.66 -17.23 7.27
N LEU A 518 -13.49 -18.12 7.85
CA LEU A 518 -13.58 -19.53 7.47
C LEU A 518 -14.03 -19.70 6.03
N VAL A 519 -15.06 -18.95 5.61
CA VAL A 519 -15.53 -18.93 4.21
C VAL A 519 -14.43 -18.45 3.28
N THR A 520 -13.72 -17.37 3.62
CA THR A 520 -12.62 -16.84 2.81
C THR A 520 -11.51 -17.89 2.62
N VAL A 521 -11.07 -18.53 3.71
CA VAL A 521 -10.04 -19.57 3.63
C VAL A 521 -10.54 -20.82 2.92
N ALA A 522 -11.79 -21.19 3.11
CA ALA A 522 -12.41 -22.27 2.36
C ALA A 522 -12.33 -21.97 0.86
N HIS A 523 -12.67 -20.76 0.40
CA HIS A 523 -12.56 -20.29 -1.01
C HIS A 523 -11.13 -20.27 -1.55
N MET A 524 -10.13 -20.08 -0.70
CA MET A 524 -8.71 -20.16 -1.07
C MET A 524 -8.23 -21.59 -1.35
N CYS A 525 -8.96 -22.64 -0.93
CA CYS A 525 -8.61 -24.03 -1.20
C CYS A 525 -8.77 -24.38 -2.70
N PRO A 526 -7.68 -24.54 -3.47
CA PRO A 526 -7.80 -24.67 -4.92
C PRO A 526 -8.49 -25.95 -5.39
N SER A 527 -8.44 -27.03 -4.61
CA SER A 527 -9.06 -28.31 -4.96
C SER A 527 -10.48 -28.49 -4.45
N GLY A 528 -11.02 -27.50 -3.72
CA GLY A 528 -12.31 -27.63 -3.04
C GLY A 528 -12.29 -28.73 -1.98
N ALA A 529 -11.11 -29.07 -1.44
CA ALA A 529 -10.97 -30.04 -0.36
C ALA A 529 -11.45 -29.51 0.99
N ILE A 530 -11.59 -28.19 1.13
CA ILE A 530 -12.26 -27.54 2.25
C ILE A 530 -13.52 -26.89 1.67
N GLN A 531 -14.65 -27.27 2.22
CA GLN A 531 -15.98 -26.75 1.92
C GLN A 531 -16.65 -26.37 3.24
N TYR A 532 -17.83 -25.77 3.16
CA TYR A 532 -18.57 -25.37 4.35
C TYR A 532 -20.07 -25.55 4.18
N ARG A 533 -20.78 -25.53 5.31
CA ARG A 533 -22.24 -25.37 5.40
C ARG A 533 -22.55 -24.35 6.49
N ARG A 534 -23.32 -23.32 6.16
CA ARG A 534 -23.62 -22.22 7.09
C ARG A 534 -24.89 -22.50 7.89
N HIS A 535 -24.83 -22.23 9.19
CA HIS A 535 -25.99 -22.28 10.09
C HIS A 535 -26.51 -20.89 10.46
N ASP A 536 -25.74 -19.85 10.15
CA ASP A 536 -26.04 -18.45 10.46
C ASP A 536 -26.97 -17.76 9.45
N GLY A 537 -27.47 -18.49 8.45
CA GLY A 537 -28.33 -17.97 7.39
C GLY A 537 -27.60 -17.22 6.27
N GLY A 538 -26.27 -17.19 6.28
CA GLY A 538 -25.48 -16.67 5.16
C GLY A 538 -25.52 -17.57 3.92
N ALA A 539 -25.03 -17.06 2.79
CA ALA A 539 -25.04 -17.79 1.53
C ALA A 539 -24.02 -18.95 1.48
N GLU A 540 -24.44 -20.07 0.91
CA GLU A 540 -23.55 -21.20 0.58
C GLU A 540 -22.63 -20.88 -0.61
N GLU A 541 -21.63 -21.74 -0.86
CA GLU A 541 -20.72 -21.59 -1.99
C GLU A 541 -21.49 -21.64 -3.33
N ALA A 542 -21.58 -20.49 -4.00
CA ALA A 542 -22.22 -20.34 -5.29
C ALA A 542 -21.27 -20.66 -6.46
N ALA A 543 -21.85 -21.03 -7.61
CA ALA A 543 -21.10 -21.21 -8.85
C ALA A 543 -20.42 -19.90 -9.27
N PRO A 544 -19.17 -19.94 -9.76
CA PRO A 544 -18.47 -18.74 -10.18
C PRO A 544 -19.12 -18.13 -11.43
N PRO A 545 -19.03 -16.80 -11.62
CA PRO A 545 -19.60 -16.13 -12.81
C PRO A 545 -18.86 -16.48 -14.11
N VAL A 546 -17.65 -17.03 -14.01
CA VAL A 546 -16.82 -17.46 -15.14
C VAL A 546 -16.26 -18.84 -14.83
N ASN A 547 -16.45 -19.77 -15.76
CA ASN A 547 -15.84 -21.08 -15.74
C ASN A 547 -14.37 -20.97 -16.19
N LEU A 548 -13.45 -21.40 -15.33
CA LEU A 548 -12.02 -21.20 -15.52
C LEU A 548 -11.27 -22.51 -15.38
N VAL A 549 -10.34 -22.75 -16.31
CA VAL A 549 -9.21 -23.67 -16.13
C VAL A 549 -7.94 -22.84 -16.06
N GLN A 550 -7.27 -22.85 -14.91
CA GLN A 550 -5.98 -22.21 -14.71
C GLN A 550 -4.85 -23.23 -14.81
N LEU A 551 -3.87 -22.96 -15.66
CA LEU A 551 -2.66 -23.77 -15.76
C LEU A 551 -1.68 -23.40 -14.66
N ARG A 552 -1.20 -24.41 -13.91
CA ARG A 552 -0.09 -24.23 -12.99
C ARG A 552 1.21 -24.67 -13.64
N GLU A 553 2.24 -23.82 -13.58
CA GLU A 553 3.60 -24.15 -14.02
C GLU A 553 4.04 -25.48 -13.40
N ASN A 554 4.51 -26.42 -14.24
CA ASN A 554 4.94 -27.75 -13.82
C ASN A 554 3.91 -28.56 -13.01
N GLY A 555 2.65 -28.15 -13.07
CA GLY A 555 1.62 -28.59 -12.15
C GLY A 555 0.29 -28.96 -12.82
N PRO A 556 -0.74 -29.19 -12.00
CA PRO A 556 -2.05 -29.64 -12.45
C PRO A 556 -2.90 -28.53 -13.09
N LEU A 557 -4.10 -28.91 -13.54
CA LEU A 557 -5.14 -27.99 -14.00
C LEU A 557 -6.00 -27.58 -12.79
N GLY A 558 -6.11 -26.28 -12.50
CA GLY A 558 -7.02 -25.75 -11.48
C GLY A 558 -8.35 -25.34 -12.10
N ILE A 559 -9.46 -25.93 -11.66
CA ILE A 559 -10.80 -25.72 -12.22
C ILE A 559 -11.62 -24.89 -11.24
N ARG A 560 -12.34 -23.87 -11.75
CA ARG A 560 -13.40 -23.15 -11.03
C ARG A 560 -14.65 -23.05 -11.92
N ALA A 561 -15.71 -23.77 -11.59
CA ALA A 561 -16.97 -23.85 -12.35
C ALA A 561 -18.03 -24.56 -11.51
N ASP A 562 -19.30 -24.67 -11.95
CA ASP A 562 -20.17 -25.76 -11.45
C ASP A 562 -19.73 -27.07 -12.11
N ILE A 563 -18.91 -27.87 -11.42
CA ILE A 563 -18.19 -28.99 -12.04
C ILE A 563 -19.04 -30.27 -12.01
N ARG A 564 -19.24 -30.86 -13.19
CA ARG A 564 -19.82 -32.19 -13.38
C ARG A 564 -18.76 -33.16 -13.86
N LEU A 565 -18.31 -34.09 -13.01
CA LEU A 565 -17.32 -35.11 -13.36
C LEU A 565 -18.05 -36.43 -13.62
N ASP A 566 -18.00 -36.94 -14.86
CA ASP A 566 -18.76 -38.12 -15.30
C ASP A 566 -20.27 -38.03 -14.97
N GLY A 567 -20.82 -36.82 -15.08
CA GLY A 567 -22.22 -36.51 -14.78
C GLY A 567 -22.50 -36.14 -13.32
N GLU A 568 -21.60 -36.43 -12.40
CA GLU A 568 -21.78 -36.17 -10.96
C GLU A 568 -21.30 -34.79 -10.54
N ALA A 569 -22.06 -34.10 -9.68
CA ALA A 569 -21.67 -32.80 -9.14
C ALA A 569 -20.57 -32.96 -8.09
N ILE A 570 -19.42 -32.32 -8.27
CA ILE A 570 -18.27 -32.45 -7.34
C ILE A 570 -17.90 -31.14 -6.63
N GLY A 571 -18.76 -30.14 -6.74
CA GLY A 571 -18.57 -28.80 -6.15
C GLY A 571 -17.93 -27.81 -7.13
N MET A 572 -17.52 -26.65 -6.60
CA MET A 572 -17.19 -25.51 -7.46
C MET A 572 -15.72 -25.42 -7.89
N ARG A 573 -14.85 -26.24 -7.28
CA ARG A 573 -13.39 -26.17 -7.42
C ARG A 573 -12.78 -27.56 -7.44
N ALA A 574 -11.86 -27.81 -8.35
CA ALA A 574 -11.13 -29.08 -8.42
C ALA A 574 -9.73 -28.87 -8.98
N VAL A 575 -8.82 -29.79 -8.65
CA VAL A 575 -7.48 -29.81 -9.25
C VAL A 575 -7.26 -31.15 -9.93
N LEU A 576 -7.08 -31.13 -11.25
CA LEU A 576 -6.99 -32.33 -12.09
C LEU A 576 -5.57 -32.57 -12.59
N CYS A 577 -5.19 -33.85 -12.65
CA CYS A 577 -3.85 -34.28 -13.04
C CYS A 577 -3.53 -33.87 -14.49
N ARG A 578 -2.36 -33.23 -14.68
CA ARG A 578 -1.80 -32.90 -16.00
C ARG A 578 -0.56 -33.74 -16.36
N CYS A 579 0.07 -34.36 -15.36
CA CYS A 579 1.37 -35.02 -15.48
C CYS A 579 1.31 -36.52 -15.79
N GLY A 580 0.16 -37.16 -15.62
CA GLY A 580 -0.02 -38.60 -15.82
C GLY A 580 0.46 -39.51 -14.68
N ALA A 581 1.14 -38.97 -13.67
CA ALA A 581 1.70 -39.77 -12.57
C ALA A 581 0.77 -39.95 -11.35
N SER A 582 -0.34 -39.19 -11.27
CA SER A 582 -1.18 -39.21 -10.07
C SER A 582 -1.76 -40.61 -9.80
N ARG A 583 -1.83 -41.01 -8.53
CA ARG A 583 -2.47 -42.26 -8.09
C ARG A 583 -3.97 -42.11 -7.88
N ARG A 584 -4.49 -40.87 -7.96
CA ARG A 584 -5.91 -40.53 -7.73
C ARG A 584 -6.58 -39.91 -8.97
N LYS A 585 -6.14 -40.30 -10.17
CA LYS A 585 -6.67 -39.75 -11.42
C LYS A 585 -8.20 -39.88 -11.46
N PRO A 586 -8.92 -38.87 -11.96
CA PRO A 586 -8.42 -37.68 -12.67
C PRO A 586 -7.89 -36.57 -11.74
N PHE A 587 -8.01 -36.69 -10.42
CA PHE A 587 -7.50 -35.69 -9.48
C PHE A 587 -5.98 -35.68 -9.41
N CYS A 588 -5.41 -34.56 -8.99
CA CYS A 588 -4.00 -34.46 -8.65
C CYS A 588 -3.79 -34.81 -7.18
N ASP A 589 -2.75 -35.58 -6.89
CA ASP A 589 -2.30 -35.97 -5.53
C ASP A 589 -0.88 -35.47 -5.22
N GLY A 590 -0.32 -34.60 -6.07
CA GLY A 590 1.02 -34.05 -5.89
C GLY A 590 2.16 -34.83 -6.56
N SER A 591 1.94 -36.01 -7.15
CA SER A 591 3.02 -36.82 -7.75
C SER A 591 3.82 -36.14 -8.87
N HIS A 592 3.33 -35.02 -9.41
CA HIS A 592 4.08 -34.20 -10.36
C HIS A 592 5.38 -33.62 -9.78
N ASN A 593 5.44 -33.40 -8.47
CA ASN A 593 6.66 -32.97 -7.78
C ASN A 593 7.70 -34.09 -7.77
N ASP A 594 7.28 -35.31 -7.42
CA ASP A 594 8.16 -36.48 -7.30
C ASP A 594 8.79 -36.87 -8.65
N ILE A 595 8.02 -36.74 -9.74
CA ILE A 595 8.50 -37.04 -11.09
C ILE A 595 9.12 -35.83 -11.79
N HIS A 596 9.27 -34.69 -11.10
CA HIS A 596 9.77 -33.44 -11.65
C HIS A 596 9.12 -33.07 -13.00
N PHE A 597 7.79 -33.15 -13.06
CA PHE A 597 7.04 -32.91 -14.28
C PHE A 597 7.35 -31.52 -14.85
N LYS A 598 7.70 -31.45 -16.14
CA LYS A 598 7.98 -30.20 -16.83
C LYS A 598 6.89 -29.86 -17.84
N ALA A 599 6.18 -28.76 -17.60
CA ALA A 599 5.22 -28.21 -18.55
C ALA A 599 4.92 -26.75 -18.22
N SER A 600 5.03 -25.90 -19.24
CA SER A 600 4.69 -24.49 -19.14
C SER A 600 3.25 -24.30 -18.65
N GLY A 601 3.08 -23.38 -17.71
CA GLY A 601 1.82 -22.77 -17.31
C GLY A 601 1.49 -21.51 -18.12
N GLU A 602 2.36 -21.11 -19.05
CA GLU A 602 2.31 -19.89 -19.86
C GLU A 602 2.36 -20.20 -21.38
N PRO A 603 1.41 -20.96 -21.94
CA PRO A 603 1.33 -21.13 -23.40
C PRO A 603 0.86 -19.84 -24.09
N ASP A 604 1.14 -19.72 -25.38
CA ASP A 604 0.72 -18.58 -26.19
C ASP A 604 -0.80 -18.43 -26.26
N THR A 605 -1.27 -17.19 -26.39
CA THR A 605 -2.70 -16.91 -26.57
C THR A 605 -3.13 -17.30 -27.97
N MET A 606 -4.25 -18.03 -28.05
CA MET A 606 -4.91 -18.38 -29.30
C MET A 606 -6.03 -17.38 -29.57
N GLU A 607 -6.15 -16.95 -30.84
CA GLU A 607 -7.27 -16.14 -31.27
C GLU A 607 -8.59 -16.91 -31.03
N SER A 608 -9.50 -16.30 -30.28
CA SER A 608 -10.78 -16.90 -29.90
C SER A 608 -11.82 -15.81 -29.67
N ALA A 609 -13.04 -16.04 -30.18
CA ALA A 609 -14.16 -15.14 -29.99
C ALA A 609 -14.63 -15.13 -28.52
N ALA A 610 -15.29 -14.06 -28.11
CA ALA A 610 -15.96 -14.01 -26.82
C ALA A 610 -17.09 -15.05 -26.75
N LEU A 611 -17.26 -15.69 -25.60
CA LEU A 611 -18.37 -16.61 -25.36
C LEU A 611 -19.66 -15.84 -25.12
N ALA A 612 -20.79 -16.36 -25.62
CA ALA A 612 -22.11 -15.78 -25.38
C ALA A 612 -22.52 -15.85 -23.89
N SER A 613 -22.05 -16.87 -23.17
CA SER A 613 -22.14 -16.99 -21.71
C SER A 613 -20.80 -17.48 -21.18
N ARG A 614 -20.42 -17.04 -19.98
CA ARG A 614 -19.10 -17.33 -19.38
C ARG A 614 -19.16 -18.34 -18.23
N GLY A 615 -20.34 -18.54 -17.63
CA GLY A 615 -20.58 -19.48 -16.54
C GLY A 615 -21.47 -20.66 -16.97
N GLY A 616 -22.09 -21.30 -15.98
CA GLY A 616 -22.94 -22.48 -16.16
C GLY A 616 -22.20 -23.78 -15.83
N PRO A 617 -22.85 -24.95 -15.96
CA PRO A 617 -22.21 -26.22 -15.67
C PRO A 617 -21.05 -26.49 -16.64
N LEU A 618 -19.98 -27.07 -16.10
CA LEU A 618 -18.81 -27.52 -16.85
C LEU A 618 -18.68 -29.04 -16.70
N SER A 619 -18.98 -29.76 -17.78
CA SER A 619 -18.86 -31.22 -17.83
C SER A 619 -17.42 -31.61 -18.13
N ILE A 620 -16.88 -32.53 -17.33
CA ILE A 620 -15.55 -33.10 -17.49
C ILE A 620 -15.72 -34.63 -17.53
N GLU A 621 -15.31 -35.22 -18.64
CA GLU A 621 -15.38 -36.66 -18.90
C GLU A 621 -13.96 -37.18 -19.14
N PRO A 622 -13.31 -37.79 -18.14
CA PRO A 622 -12.01 -38.42 -18.31
C PRO A 622 -12.13 -39.66 -19.20
N GLU A 623 -11.61 -39.59 -20.43
CA GLU A 623 -11.60 -40.75 -21.32
C GLU A 623 -10.64 -41.83 -20.79
N THR A 624 -11.04 -43.11 -20.86
CA THR A 624 -10.21 -44.25 -20.42
C THR A 624 -8.86 -44.24 -21.12
N ASN A 625 -7.77 -44.14 -20.34
CA ASN A 625 -6.39 -44.00 -20.83
C ASN A 625 -6.21 -42.81 -21.80
N GLY A 626 -7.06 -41.80 -21.70
CA GLY A 626 -7.17 -40.69 -22.65
C GLY A 626 -7.21 -39.31 -21.98
N PRO A 627 -7.54 -38.26 -22.74
CA PRO A 627 -7.62 -36.88 -22.25
C PRO A 627 -8.80 -36.65 -21.30
N LEU A 628 -8.86 -35.44 -20.74
CA LEU A 628 -10.09 -34.89 -20.17
C LEU A 628 -10.89 -34.25 -21.30
N ALA A 629 -12.04 -34.83 -21.66
CA ALA A 629 -12.99 -34.17 -22.53
C ALA A 629 -13.80 -33.16 -21.70
N ILE A 630 -13.75 -31.88 -22.06
CA ILE A 630 -14.42 -30.80 -21.35
C ILE A 630 -15.46 -30.17 -22.27
N THR A 631 -16.68 -30.01 -21.76
CA THR A 631 -17.80 -29.39 -22.48
C THR A 631 -18.52 -28.38 -21.57
N GLY A 632 -18.88 -27.24 -22.13
CA GLY A 632 -19.43 -26.09 -21.42
C GLY A 632 -18.60 -24.83 -21.68
N ASN A 633 -19.14 -23.67 -21.34
CA ASN A 633 -18.44 -22.39 -21.48
C ASN A 633 -17.16 -22.45 -20.65
N LEU A 634 -16.01 -22.16 -21.25
CA LEU A 634 -14.73 -22.26 -20.57
C LEU A 634 -13.72 -21.23 -21.07
N GLU A 635 -13.09 -20.53 -20.13
CA GLU A 635 -11.87 -19.77 -20.38
C GLU A 635 -10.66 -20.50 -19.79
N LEU A 636 -9.68 -20.78 -20.64
CA LEU A 636 -8.38 -21.28 -20.23
C LEU A 636 -7.46 -20.11 -19.95
N CYS A 637 -6.87 -20.05 -18.77
CA CYS A 637 -5.94 -19.00 -18.37
C CYS A 637 -4.61 -19.59 -17.91
N CYS A 638 -3.54 -18.83 -18.10
CA CYS A 638 -2.22 -19.16 -17.57
C CYS A 638 -2.12 -18.86 -16.07
N GLY A 639 -0.96 -19.18 -15.48
CA GLY A 639 -0.68 -18.93 -14.06
C GLY A 639 -0.80 -17.45 -13.69
N THR A 640 -0.39 -16.55 -14.58
CA THR A 640 -0.48 -15.08 -14.38
C THR A 640 -1.88 -14.49 -14.61
N GLY A 641 -2.83 -15.29 -15.12
CA GLY A 641 -4.23 -14.87 -15.34
C GLY A 641 -4.56 -14.38 -16.75
N ARG A 642 -3.58 -14.33 -17.67
CA ARG A 642 -3.83 -14.05 -19.10
C ARG A 642 -4.63 -15.19 -19.74
N THR A 643 -5.61 -14.82 -20.57
CA THR A 643 -6.42 -15.79 -21.32
C THR A 643 -5.60 -16.45 -22.43
N ILE A 644 -5.62 -17.78 -22.45
CA ILE A 644 -5.03 -18.64 -23.48
C ILE A 644 -6.04 -18.88 -24.58
N ASN A 645 -7.26 -19.30 -24.23
CA ASN A 645 -8.29 -19.67 -25.19
C ASN A 645 -9.69 -19.59 -24.57
N ARG A 646 -10.72 -19.38 -25.39
CA ARG A 646 -12.14 -19.40 -25.03
C ARG A 646 -12.87 -20.43 -25.88
N VAL A 647 -13.45 -21.43 -25.24
CA VAL A 647 -14.05 -22.59 -25.92
C VAL A 647 -15.32 -23.07 -25.23
N THR A 648 -16.17 -23.77 -25.99
CA THR A 648 -17.32 -24.51 -25.45
C THR A 648 -17.08 -26.03 -25.39
N SER A 649 -16.01 -26.50 -26.03
CA SER A 649 -15.56 -27.89 -25.97
C SER A 649 -14.05 -27.97 -26.21
N THR A 650 -13.34 -28.80 -25.45
CA THR A 650 -11.91 -29.05 -25.65
C THR A 650 -11.46 -30.39 -25.06
N ARG A 651 -10.27 -30.86 -25.44
CA ARG A 651 -9.64 -32.06 -24.88
C ARG A 651 -8.29 -31.69 -24.28
N LEU A 652 -8.18 -31.77 -22.95
CA LEU A 652 -6.95 -31.44 -22.22
C LEU A 652 -6.11 -32.68 -21.94
N CYS A 653 -4.80 -32.55 -22.17
CA CYS A 653 -3.84 -33.59 -21.89
C CYS A 653 -3.73 -33.80 -20.37
N ARG A 654 -3.89 -35.06 -19.95
CA ARG A 654 -3.60 -35.51 -18.58
C ARG A 654 -2.51 -36.57 -18.49
N CYS A 655 -1.92 -36.99 -19.62
CA CYS A 655 -0.89 -38.01 -19.65
C CYS A 655 0.54 -37.49 -19.47
N GLY A 656 0.73 -36.17 -19.41
CA GLY A 656 2.05 -35.52 -19.34
C GLY A 656 2.90 -35.60 -20.62
N GLY A 657 2.50 -36.39 -21.61
CA GLY A 657 3.30 -36.68 -22.80
C GLY A 657 3.10 -35.75 -24.00
N SER A 658 1.99 -35.02 -24.08
CA SER A 658 1.67 -34.23 -25.29
C SER A 658 2.73 -33.17 -25.60
N SER A 659 3.06 -32.96 -26.88
CA SER A 659 3.88 -31.84 -27.34
C SER A 659 3.07 -30.54 -27.48
N ASN A 660 1.73 -30.64 -27.52
CA ASN A 660 0.80 -29.51 -27.64
C ASN A 660 0.07 -29.17 -26.32
N LYS A 661 0.75 -29.32 -25.17
CA LYS A 661 0.16 -29.01 -23.85
C LYS A 661 -0.35 -27.56 -23.81
N PRO A 662 -1.51 -27.28 -23.18
CA PRO A 662 -2.30 -28.19 -22.34
C PRO A 662 -3.25 -29.13 -23.12
N TYR A 663 -3.29 -29.05 -24.44
CA TYR A 663 -4.22 -29.85 -25.26
C TYR A 663 -3.71 -31.27 -25.49
N CYS A 664 -4.62 -32.17 -25.82
CA CYS A 664 -4.28 -33.54 -26.20
C CYS A 664 -3.90 -33.63 -27.68
N ASP A 665 -2.83 -34.36 -28.00
CA ASP A 665 -2.37 -34.69 -29.35
C ASP A 665 -2.32 -36.21 -29.62
N ASN A 666 -3.02 -36.99 -28.79
CA ASN A 666 -3.06 -38.46 -28.81
C ASN A 666 -1.78 -39.19 -28.37
N THR A 667 -0.77 -38.49 -27.84
CA THR A 667 0.45 -39.13 -27.30
C THR A 667 0.16 -40.18 -26.21
N HIS A 668 -0.97 -40.05 -25.51
CA HIS A 668 -1.40 -41.03 -24.49
C HIS A 668 -1.53 -42.48 -25.03
N ARG A 669 -1.77 -42.64 -26.35
CA ARG A 669 -1.92 -43.97 -26.98
C ARG A 669 -0.59 -44.72 -27.09
N THR A 670 0.53 -44.00 -27.12
CA THR A 670 1.87 -44.55 -27.37
C THR A 670 2.80 -44.43 -26.17
N ASN A 671 2.57 -43.48 -25.26
CA ASN A 671 3.45 -43.24 -24.11
C ASN A 671 3.18 -44.14 -22.88
N GLY A 672 2.33 -45.17 -23.03
CA GLY A 672 2.00 -46.11 -21.97
C GLY A 672 1.10 -45.56 -20.87
N PHE A 673 0.45 -44.41 -21.06
CA PHE A 673 -0.45 -43.84 -20.06
C PHE A 673 -1.59 -44.80 -19.67
N ARG A 674 -1.84 -44.88 -18.36
CA ARG A 674 -2.93 -45.64 -17.75
C ARG A 674 -3.63 -44.78 -16.70
N SER A 675 -4.96 -44.78 -16.73
CA SER A 675 -5.78 -43.91 -15.88
C SER A 675 -6.86 -44.62 -15.12
#